data_AF-A0A5J6UAD7-F1
#
_entry.id   AF-A0A5J6UAD7-F1
#
_cell.length_a   1.000
_cell.length_b   1.000
_cell.length_c   1.000
_cell.angle_alpha   90.00
_cell.angle_beta   90.00
_cell.angle_gamma   90.00
#
_symmetry.space_group_name_H-M   'P 1'
#
loop_
_entity.id
_entity.type
_entity.pdbx_description
1 polymer ?
#
loop_
_entity_poly.entity_id
_entity_poly.type
_entity_poly.pdbx_seq_one_letter_code
_entity_poly.pdbx_strand_id
1 'polypeptide(L)'
;MLPRSPTTASMCRDLPLRPRPNACPPPPAWGPRGRREPPQRGAEHLADALSPRRAGVLGDDARLLRRGTGRTDELRILHAKSRTTALAFAGMESSDADENVLVLPEAWRQALLPRRGGRTPVLPPALRPGAIETVRAAVAASRPAIDAVLAHEESDVGLAESARAYLRGEADVSGAAAIAALEADVRERPRYRSVGRLNRDDVFRDADADWADFLIAEHGLAFAARVFAEIDGVRTVWSGWDERPDRPRSVDRDGWSGGQAPWAEGPAGQRMRALLAAAGDADHAAVVTGLAGHRREPLQRLVVSYLVPSQRDWVQECCRELPSYPLPATSAPELLWCVLGDEDQVKAAGNWASFGDWSRNPRVIYTAIDGAGAAVAPCLRWALDDETDPEVRRLLVGALAVIPTDDAFRYLATRLRHRNVLPALLEMIERFPLRAYRILAELTAGTSERARMAAGLLDAHHCARSAAPVDVGDAVTATIEAVRAARVREASASETPRALRKAGPATTMNRALAAMLPQVLLKDGQRALPAEATVQLVEALTKATPRRRPAARVQEALDALEPRSLFEFGWTLLGTWRTSGDTDRAGWALAQLGWTGGDEAARRLGAMARSWTGQDGIRLPLDALDVLAGANTDIALIQLHLVASKAKPKRLKNRAGTLLRKAAAARGLTGEQLADRLVPDFGLDAAGSMTLDYGRRRFVVGFDERLVPHVSDEAGKPRKTLPKPGVKDDPELAPAAYAAFAGLKKDVRTVAPEQIRRMERAMCEQRRWTGEEFRELFAGHPLVWHIVKRLVWIHEEGGKATAFRPAEDRTFADENDDVLTLPETGDVRIAHPLHLNDLGRWTEVFGDYEIVQPFPQLGRPVDALTDAERAANRLDRVRGVTVRTGMVLGLERRGWRRGQAKDAGVQEEMVWTVPDGLSITLDAQPGFPVMTPGEWPEQTLGSVWTDSGVRFGDLDEVTASELLLVLNELKADAR
;
A
#
# COMPACT_ATOMS: atom_id res chain seq x y z
N MET A 1 7.94 0.07 65.69
CA MET A 1 8.26 1.29 64.92
C MET A 1 8.76 0.87 63.55
N LEU A 2 8.04 1.25 62.48
CA LEU A 2 8.51 1.24 61.08
C LEU A 2 9.72 2.22 60.91
N PRO A 3 10.47 2.31 59.78
CA PRO A 3 10.31 1.66 58.46
C PRO A 3 11.61 1.21 57.71
N ARG A 4 11.39 0.46 56.62
CA ARG A 4 11.92 0.50 55.22
C ARG A 4 13.41 0.80 54.87
N SER A 5 13.87 -0.02 53.91
CA SER A 5 15.03 -0.02 52.98
C SER A 5 15.41 1.34 52.35
N PRO A 6 16.59 1.53 51.67
CA PRO A 6 16.87 0.88 50.37
C PRO A 6 18.36 0.70 49.91
N THR A 7 18.55 -0.20 48.92
CA THR A 7 19.56 -0.28 47.81
C THR A 7 21.09 -0.14 47.97
N THR A 8 21.76 -0.96 47.13
CA THR A 8 23.08 -0.82 46.43
C THR A 8 24.40 -1.21 47.13
N ALA A 9 24.96 -2.35 46.68
CA ALA A 9 26.21 -2.48 45.89
C ALA A 9 27.28 -3.48 46.39
N SER A 10 27.67 -4.36 45.45
CA SER A 10 29.00 -4.95 45.19
C SER A 10 29.57 -6.05 46.09
N MET A 11 29.73 -7.26 45.52
CA MET A 11 31.04 -7.92 45.29
C MET A 11 30.86 -9.33 44.72
N CYS A 12 31.47 -9.63 43.56
CA CYS A 12 32.35 -10.79 43.34
C CYS A 12 32.81 -10.86 41.87
N ARG A 13 34.13 -10.98 41.70
CA ARG A 13 34.86 -11.28 40.47
C ARG A 13 35.01 -12.80 40.33
N ASP A 14 35.04 -13.35 39.10
CA ASP A 14 36.27 -13.89 38.47
C ASP A 14 36.01 -14.74 37.20
N LEU A 15 36.93 -14.58 36.23
CA LEU A 15 37.27 -15.39 35.03
C LEU A 15 36.54 -15.14 33.68
N PRO A 16 37.23 -15.29 32.53
CA PRO A 16 37.36 -14.23 31.53
C PRO A 16 36.58 -14.47 30.23
N LEU A 17 36.02 -13.40 29.67
CA LEU A 17 35.36 -13.38 28.37
C LEU A 17 36.34 -13.00 27.25
N ARG A 18 36.24 -13.72 26.14
CA ARG A 18 36.92 -13.51 24.84
C ARG A 18 36.69 -12.08 24.30
N PRO A 19 37.63 -11.51 23.53
CA PRO A 19 37.50 -10.16 22.98
C PRO A 19 36.44 -10.11 21.86
N ARG A 20 35.55 -9.10 21.93
CA ARG A 20 34.68 -8.70 20.83
C ARG A 20 35.52 -7.95 19.77
N PRO A 21 35.33 -8.16 18.46
CA PRO A 21 35.98 -7.35 17.44
C PRO A 21 35.33 -5.94 17.38
N ASN A 22 36.19 -4.99 17.01
CA ASN A 22 36.02 -3.55 17.14
C ASN A 22 34.79 -2.97 16.43
N ALA A 23 34.13 -2.02 17.12
CA ALA A 23 33.24 -1.05 16.51
C ALA A 23 34.08 -0.01 15.72
N CYS A 24 33.78 0.17 14.44
CA CYS A 24 34.28 1.30 13.64
C CYS A 24 33.57 2.61 14.03
N PRO A 25 34.25 3.77 13.97
CA PRO A 25 33.66 5.07 14.28
C PRO A 25 32.73 5.57 13.16
N PRO A 26 31.81 6.51 13.45
CA PRO A 26 30.87 7.03 12.44
C PRO A 26 31.56 7.93 11.40
N PRO A 27 31.11 7.95 10.13
CA PRO A 27 31.63 8.84 9.11
C PRO A 27 31.17 10.31 9.33
N PRO A 28 31.92 11.31 8.83
CA PRO A 28 31.63 12.72 9.09
C PRO A 28 30.39 13.21 8.34
N ALA A 29 29.70 14.17 8.95
CA ALA A 29 28.48 14.80 8.45
C ALA A 29 28.71 15.54 7.12
N TRP A 30 27.92 15.21 6.09
CA TRP A 30 27.82 15.99 4.86
C TRP A 30 26.56 16.87 4.92
N GLY A 31 26.75 18.19 4.82
CA GLY A 31 25.67 19.18 4.75
C GLY A 31 24.86 19.13 3.44
N PRO A 32 23.73 19.85 3.37
CA PRO A 32 22.74 19.69 2.32
C PRO A 32 23.23 20.29 1.00
N ARG A 33 23.41 19.47 -0.04
CA ARG A 33 23.60 19.94 -1.42
C ARG A 33 22.25 20.31 -2.04
N GLY A 34 22.14 21.56 -2.48
CA GLY A 34 20.98 22.12 -3.14
C GLY A 34 20.59 21.37 -4.41
N ARG A 35 19.28 21.21 -4.61
CA ARG A 35 18.67 20.71 -5.85
C ARG A 35 18.91 21.75 -6.95
N ARG A 36 19.58 21.36 -8.02
CA ARG A 36 19.52 22.10 -9.29
C ARG A 36 18.28 21.62 -10.06
N GLU A 37 17.48 22.59 -10.51
CA GLU A 37 16.32 22.39 -11.37
C GLU A 37 16.70 21.82 -12.75
N PRO A 38 15.81 21.04 -13.40
CA PRO A 38 15.97 20.66 -14.80
C PRO A 38 15.54 21.82 -15.73
N PRO A 39 16.18 22.00 -16.89
CA PRO A 39 15.76 23.04 -17.83
C PRO A 39 14.47 22.64 -18.54
N GLN A 40 13.53 23.58 -18.57
CA GLN A 40 12.36 23.56 -19.45
C GLN A 40 12.80 23.71 -20.91
N ARG A 41 12.31 22.86 -21.81
CA ARG A 41 12.22 23.18 -23.25
C ARG A 41 10.88 22.74 -23.81
N GLY A 42 10.33 23.65 -24.61
CA GLY A 42 8.95 23.71 -25.09
C GLY A 42 8.49 22.51 -25.90
N ALA A 43 7.18 22.30 -25.83
CA ALA A 43 6.40 21.56 -26.78
C ALA A 43 5.98 22.51 -27.92
N GLU A 44 6.29 22.16 -29.17
CA GLU A 44 5.56 22.67 -30.34
C GLU A 44 5.53 21.61 -31.46
N HIS A 45 4.33 21.42 -32.01
CA HIS A 45 3.95 20.81 -33.29
C HIS A 45 4.20 19.31 -33.56
N LEU A 46 3.13 18.50 -33.52
CA LEU A 46 2.28 18.22 -34.71
C LEU A 46 1.20 17.16 -34.38
N ALA A 47 -0.06 17.59 -34.48
CA ALA A 47 -1.21 16.72 -34.67
C ALA A 47 -1.54 16.75 -36.17
N ASP A 48 -1.60 15.59 -36.82
CA ASP A 48 -2.64 15.24 -37.80
C ASP A 48 -2.39 13.86 -38.44
N ALA A 49 -3.49 13.09 -38.54
CA ALA A 49 -3.83 12.06 -39.54
C ALA A 49 -4.29 10.71 -38.94
N LEU A 50 -5.60 10.47 -39.05
CA LEU A 50 -6.32 9.24 -38.76
C LEU A 50 -6.55 8.39 -40.03
N SER A 51 -6.06 7.13 -40.05
CA SER A 51 -6.66 5.87 -40.62
C SER A 51 -6.96 5.72 -42.15
N PRO A 52 -7.23 4.49 -42.73
CA PRO A 52 -7.04 3.07 -42.30
C PRO A 52 -6.54 2.05 -43.39
N ARG A 53 -6.29 0.77 -42.98
CA ARG A 53 -6.10 -0.51 -43.76
C ARG A 53 -4.73 -0.67 -44.48
N ARG A 54 -4.08 -1.83 -44.66
CA ARG A 54 -4.47 -3.26 -44.79
C ARG A 54 -3.29 -4.18 -44.36
N ALA A 55 -3.62 -5.44 -44.11
CA ALA A 55 -2.80 -6.55 -43.61
C ALA A 55 -1.55 -6.94 -44.43
N GLY A 56 -0.56 -7.56 -43.75
CA GLY A 56 0.32 -8.58 -44.33
C GLY A 56 1.77 -8.61 -43.83
N VAL A 57 2.19 -9.79 -43.37
CA VAL A 57 3.56 -10.34 -43.30
C VAL A 57 4.30 -10.27 -41.95
N LEU A 58 4.57 -11.48 -41.44
CA LEU A 58 5.49 -11.86 -40.37
C LEU A 58 6.91 -11.33 -40.63
N GLY A 59 7.50 -10.66 -39.63
CA GLY A 59 8.90 -10.27 -39.62
C GLY A 59 9.17 -9.19 -38.57
N ASP A 60 10.29 -9.35 -37.84
CA ASP A 60 10.90 -8.39 -36.92
C ASP A 60 10.39 -8.33 -35.46
N ASP A 61 10.88 -9.28 -34.65
CA ASP A 61 10.79 -9.30 -33.18
C ASP A 61 12.18 -9.26 -32.51
N ALA A 62 13.12 -8.46 -33.04
CA ALA A 62 14.53 -8.45 -32.58
C ALA A 62 15.12 -7.07 -32.26
N ARG A 63 14.32 -6.01 -32.09
CA ARG A 63 14.83 -4.67 -31.76
C ARG A 63 13.95 -3.93 -30.77
N LEU A 64 14.05 -4.31 -29.49
CA LEU A 64 13.77 -3.47 -28.32
C LEU A 64 14.25 -4.21 -27.05
N LEU A 65 15.55 -4.47 -26.97
CA LEU A 65 16.22 -4.87 -25.74
C LEU A 65 17.31 -3.84 -25.47
N ARG A 66 17.50 -3.49 -24.19
CA ARG A 66 18.58 -2.67 -23.63
C ARG A 66 18.26 -1.18 -23.42
N ARG A 67 17.44 -0.90 -22.42
CA ARG A 67 17.76 0.13 -21.41
C ARG A 67 17.58 -0.50 -20.04
N GLY A 68 18.49 -0.19 -19.11
CA GLY A 68 18.66 -0.90 -17.85
C GLY A 68 17.40 -1.01 -17.00
N THR A 69 16.82 -2.21 -16.98
CA THR A 69 16.10 -2.89 -15.91
C THR A 69 15.98 -4.38 -16.29
N GLY A 70 17.12 -5.07 -16.52
CA GLY A 70 17.12 -6.46 -17.00
C GLY A 70 16.44 -7.45 -16.05
N ARG A 71 16.45 -7.14 -14.75
CA ARG A 71 15.92 -7.99 -13.68
C ARG A 71 14.40 -8.15 -13.70
N THR A 72 13.67 -7.07 -13.98
CA THR A 72 12.19 -7.08 -14.01
C THR A 72 11.65 -7.69 -15.30
N ASP A 73 12.37 -7.59 -16.41
CA ASP A 73 11.85 -8.05 -17.71
C ASP A 73 12.06 -9.56 -17.91
N GLU A 74 13.16 -10.14 -17.41
CA GLU A 74 13.33 -11.60 -17.36
C GLU A 74 12.38 -12.27 -16.36
N LEU A 75 12.20 -11.68 -15.17
CA LEU A 75 11.21 -12.14 -14.19
C LEU A 75 9.78 -12.07 -14.75
N ARG A 76 9.46 -11.04 -15.55
CA ARG A 76 8.15 -10.89 -16.23
C ARG A 76 7.91 -11.89 -17.35
N ILE A 77 8.90 -12.17 -18.19
CA ILE A 77 8.75 -13.12 -19.32
C ILE A 77 8.61 -14.56 -18.81
N LEU A 78 9.35 -14.95 -17.77
CA LEU A 78 9.19 -16.25 -17.10
C LEU A 78 7.91 -16.33 -16.24
N HIS A 79 7.49 -15.24 -15.60
CA HIS A 79 6.21 -15.18 -14.86
C HIS A 79 5.00 -15.16 -15.79
N ALA A 80 5.07 -14.59 -16.99
CA ALA A 80 3.97 -14.61 -17.96
C ALA A 80 3.64 -16.04 -18.41
N LYS A 81 4.66 -16.90 -18.53
CA LYS A 81 4.49 -18.34 -18.80
C LYS A 81 4.06 -19.12 -17.55
N SER A 82 4.61 -18.80 -16.37
CA SER A 82 4.22 -19.44 -15.09
C SER A 82 2.81 -19.06 -14.61
N ARG A 83 2.30 -17.88 -14.99
CA ARG A 83 0.89 -17.46 -14.76
C ARG A 83 -0.10 -18.37 -15.47
N THR A 84 0.28 -18.94 -16.60
CA THR A 84 -0.53 -19.93 -17.34
C THR A 84 -0.44 -21.31 -16.66
N THR A 85 0.67 -21.62 -16.01
CA THR A 85 0.88 -22.90 -15.31
C THR A 85 0.27 -22.96 -13.91
N ALA A 86 0.09 -21.82 -13.22
CA ALA A 86 -0.64 -21.74 -11.94
C ALA A 86 -2.16 -21.91 -12.08
N LEU A 87 -2.67 -22.11 -13.30
CA LEU A 87 -4.09 -22.33 -13.61
C LEU A 87 -4.36 -23.69 -14.28
N ALA A 88 -3.36 -24.57 -14.38
CA ALA A 88 -3.46 -25.86 -15.07
C ALA A 88 -2.93 -27.01 -14.19
N PHE A 89 -3.54 -27.23 -13.02
CA PHE A 89 -3.36 -28.47 -12.25
C PHE A 89 -4.70 -29.04 -11.75
N ALA A 90 -5.74 -28.94 -12.58
CA ALA A 90 -6.89 -29.81 -12.47
C ALA A 90 -6.57 -31.11 -13.21
N GLY A 91 -6.20 -32.17 -12.48
CA GLY A 91 -6.14 -33.53 -13.04
C GLY A 91 -4.89 -34.36 -12.78
N MET A 92 -4.12 -34.11 -11.72
CA MET A 92 -3.24 -35.18 -11.19
C MET A 92 -4.03 -35.98 -10.16
N GLU A 93 -4.34 -37.23 -10.50
CA GLU A 93 -4.71 -38.25 -9.53
C GLU A 93 -3.71 -38.20 -8.36
N SER A 94 -4.22 -38.29 -7.14
CA SER A 94 -3.40 -38.33 -5.94
C SER A 94 -2.47 -39.53 -6.00
N SER A 95 -1.26 -39.35 -6.52
CA SER A 95 -0.21 -40.33 -6.32
C SER A 95 0.10 -40.35 -4.83
N ASP A 96 0.13 -41.54 -4.24
CA ASP A 96 0.78 -41.87 -2.96
C ASP A 96 2.29 -41.57 -3.02
N ALA A 97 2.66 -40.35 -3.42
CA ALA A 97 4.02 -39.88 -3.43
C ALA A 97 4.39 -39.56 -1.97
N ASP A 98 5.47 -40.16 -1.51
CA ASP A 98 6.05 -39.90 -0.20
C ASP A 98 6.26 -38.38 0.00
N GLU A 99 5.57 -37.79 0.99
CA GLU A 99 5.63 -36.36 1.32
C GLU A 99 7.02 -35.88 1.79
N ASN A 100 7.97 -36.79 1.96
CA ASN A 100 9.36 -36.48 2.29
C ASN A 100 10.27 -36.42 1.05
N VAL A 101 9.75 -36.79 -0.13
CA VAL A 101 10.50 -36.72 -1.39
C VAL A 101 10.33 -35.35 -2.02
N LEU A 102 11.46 -34.70 -2.30
CA LEU A 102 11.50 -33.42 -3.01
C LEU A 102 11.17 -33.63 -4.49
N VAL A 103 10.00 -33.16 -4.92
CA VAL A 103 9.57 -33.16 -6.33
C VAL A 103 9.59 -31.73 -6.88
N LEU A 104 10.48 -31.47 -7.83
CA LEU A 104 10.61 -30.15 -8.46
C LEU A 104 9.51 -29.92 -9.50
N PRO A 105 8.88 -28.73 -9.55
CA PRO A 105 7.92 -28.39 -10.60
C PRO A 105 8.52 -28.49 -12.01
N GLU A 106 7.78 -29.08 -12.95
CA GLU A 106 8.24 -29.21 -14.35
C GLU A 106 8.55 -27.86 -15.01
N ALA A 107 7.80 -26.81 -14.65
CA ALA A 107 8.04 -25.45 -15.12
C ALA A 107 9.44 -24.89 -14.76
N TRP A 108 10.09 -25.44 -13.73
CA TRP A 108 11.44 -25.01 -13.34
C TRP A 108 12.55 -25.54 -14.26
N ARG A 109 12.27 -26.60 -15.03
CA ARG A 109 13.27 -27.30 -15.87
C ARG A 109 14.03 -26.38 -16.83
N GLN A 110 13.37 -25.36 -17.38
CA GLN A 110 13.99 -24.42 -18.33
C GLN A 110 14.94 -23.42 -17.66
N ALA A 111 14.76 -23.16 -16.36
CA ALA A 111 15.58 -22.22 -15.60
C ALA A 111 16.72 -22.92 -14.82
N LEU A 112 16.60 -24.23 -14.60
CA LEU A 112 17.59 -25.03 -13.89
C LEU A 112 18.88 -25.21 -14.70
N LEU A 113 20.02 -25.19 -14.01
CA LEU A 113 21.29 -25.63 -14.58
C LEU A 113 21.42 -27.14 -14.44
N PRO A 114 21.53 -27.89 -15.54
CA PRO A 114 21.65 -29.35 -15.49
C PRO A 114 22.83 -29.83 -14.64
N ARG A 115 22.67 -31.01 -14.03
CA ARG A 115 23.69 -31.68 -13.24
C ARG A 115 23.66 -33.17 -13.53
N ARG A 116 24.83 -33.76 -13.77
CA ARG A 116 24.96 -35.21 -13.93
C ARG A 116 24.58 -35.91 -12.63
N GLY A 117 23.62 -36.84 -12.71
CA GLY A 117 23.06 -37.51 -11.52
C GLY A 117 22.21 -36.59 -10.64
N GLY A 118 21.79 -35.43 -11.13
CA GLY A 118 20.84 -34.54 -10.45
C GLY A 118 19.41 -35.11 -10.39
N ARG A 119 18.53 -34.44 -9.63
CA ARG A 119 17.14 -34.88 -9.46
C ARG A 119 16.30 -34.68 -10.72
N THR A 120 16.70 -33.72 -11.56
CA THR A 120 16.09 -33.45 -12.86
C THR A 120 16.82 -34.20 -13.97
N PRO A 121 16.14 -35.09 -14.73
CA PRO A 121 16.74 -35.77 -15.88
C PRO A 121 17.21 -34.78 -16.95
N VAL A 122 18.38 -35.06 -17.52
CA VAL A 122 18.99 -34.22 -18.57
C VAL A 122 18.89 -34.94 -19.91
N LEU A 123 18.27 -34.31 -20.91
CA LEU A 123 18.31 -34.80 -22.29
C LEU A 123 19.59 -34.30 -22.98
N PRO A 124 20.32 -35.16 -23.73
CA PRO A 124 21.52 -34.75 -24.45
C PRO A 124 21.16 -33.73 -25.53
N PRO A 125 21.63 -32.48 -25.40
CA PRO A 125 21.19 -31.46 -26.31
C PRO A 125 22.06 -31.52 -27.59
N ALA A 126 21.44 -31.66 -28.75
CA ALA A 126 22.15 -31.69 -30.03
C ALA A 126 22.97 -30.41 -30.25
N LEU A 127 24.10 -30.50 -30.97
CA LEU A 127 24.88 -29.33 -31.38
C LEU A 127 24.00 -28.40 -32.24
N ARG A 128 24.08 -27.09 -32.01
CA ARG A 128 23.30 -26.11 -32.76
C ARG A 128 23.72 -26.11 -34.24
N PRO A 129 22.76 -26.22 -35.17
CA PRO A 129 23.05 -26.04 -36.59
C PRO A 129 23.62 -24.64 -36.85
N GLY A 130 24.72 -24.55 -37.60
CA GLY A 130 25.32 -23.26 -37.97
C GLY A 130 26.32 -22.68 -36.97
N ALA A 131 26.53 -23.29 -35.79
CA ALA A 131 27.44 -22.76 -34.77
C ALA A 131 28.89 -22.65 -35.29
N ILE A 132 29.32 -23.61 -36.11
CA ILE A 132 30.67 -23.64 -36.69
C ILE A 132 30.87 -22.45 -37.63
N GLU A 133 29.92 -22.23 -38.52
CA GLU A 133 29.92 -21.14 -39.50
C GLU A 133 29.85 -19.78 -38.80
N THR A 134 28.98 -19.65 -37.77
CA THR A 134 28.85 -18.43 -36.98
C THR A 134 30.16 -18.05 -36.28
N VAL A 135 30.78 -18.98 -35.55
CA VAL A 135 32.02 -18.69 -34.82
C VAL A 135 33.16 -18.39 -35.79
N ARG A 136 33.30 -19.17 -36.87
CA ARG A 136 34.32 -18.90 -37.90
C ARG A 136 34.14 -17.52 -38.53
N ALA A 137 32.91 -17.13 -38.85
CA ALA A 137 32.61 -15.81 -39.39
C ALA A 137 32.90 -14.69 -38.37
N ALA A 138 32.55 -14.88 -37.10
CA ALA A 138 32.81 -13.92 -36.03
C ALA A 138 34.31 -13.73 -35.76
N VAL A 139 35.08 -14.81 -35.73
CA VAL A 139 36.55 -14.78 -35.58
C VAL A 139 37.19 -14.12 -36.81
N ALA A 140 36.73 -14.44 -38.02
CA ALA A 140 37.23 -13.81 -39.24
C ALA A 140 36.96 -12.30 -39.28
N ALA A 141 35.75 -11.87 -38.88
CA ALA A 141 35.38 -10.46 -38.80
C ALA A 141 36.18 -9.70 -37.72
N SER A 142 36.47 -10.36 -36.59
CA SER A 142 37.22 -9.79 -35.47
C SER A 142 38.74 -9.84 -35.68
N ARG A 143 39.23 -10.58 -36.68
CA ARG A 143 40.64 -10.90 -36.89
C ARG A 143 41.58 -9.69 -36.88
N PRO A 144 41.30 -8.57 -37.59
CA PRO A 144 42.18 -7.41 -37.58
C PRO A 144 42.33 -6.78 -36.19
N ALA A 145 41.26 -6.76 -35.40
CA ALA A 145 41.27 -6.22 -34.04
C ALA A 145 41.96 -7.16 -33.06
N ILE A 146 41.79 -8.47 -33.22
CA ILE A 146 42.49 -9.51 -32.44
C ILE A 146 44.00 -9.41 -32.70
N ASP A 147 44.42 -9.40 -33.98
CA ASP A 147 45.83 -9.34 -34.35
C ASP A 147 46.50 -8.06 -33.80
N ALA A 148 45.79 -6.93 -33.78
CA ALA A 148 46.28 -5.68 -33.18
C ALA A 148 46.50 -5.80 -31.67
N VAL A 149 45.62 -6.49 -30.93
CA VAL A 149 45.80 -6.75 -29.50
C VAL A 149 46.98 -7.69 -29.26
N LEU A 150 47.09 -8.77 -30.04
CA LEU A 150 48.19 -9.74 -29.92
C LEU A 150 49.56 -9.14 -30.27
N ALA A 151 49.60 -8.09 -31.08
CA ALA A 151 50.82 -7.38 -31.47
C ALA A 151 51.20 -6.23 -30.53
N HIS A 152 50.36 -5.90 -29.53
CA HIS A 152 50.65 -4.83 -28.59
C HIS A 152 51.84 -5.17 -27.69
N GLU A 153 52.68 -4.17 -27.38
CA GLU A 153 53.92 -4.37 -26.61
C GLU A 153 53.69 -4.80 -25.17
N GLU A 154 52.56 -4.41 -24.57
CA GLU A 154 52.16 -4.81 -23.21
C GLU A 154 51.39 -6.14 -23.17
N SER A 155 51.22 -6.84 -24.29
CA SER A 155 50.53 -8.14 -24.32
C SER A 155 51.46 -9.27 -23.83
N ASP A 156 50.89 -10.20 -23.05
CA ASP A 156 51.58 -11.40 -22.60
C ASP A 156 52.05 -12.24 -23.79
N VAL A 157 53.38 -12.36 -23.93
CA VAL A 157 54.02 -12.99 -25.09
C VAL A 157 53.59 -14.43 -25.24
N GLY A 158 53.52 -15.19 -24.14
CA GLY A 158 53.14 -16.60 -24.16
C GLY A 158 51.68 -16.81 -24.56
N LEU A 159 50.76 -15.96 -24.09
CA LEU A 159 49.35 -16.00 -24.45
C LEU A 159 49.15 -15.59 -25.92
N ALA A 160 49.89 -14.60 -26.40
CA ALA A 160 49.85 -14.18 -27.80
C ALA A 160 50.39 -15.25 -28.76
N GLU A 161 51.44 -15.98 -28.36
CA GLU A 161 51.96 -17.12 -29.11
C GLU A 161 50.96 -18.27 -29.18
N SER A 162 50.37 -18.67 -28.04
CA SER A 162 49.30 -19.69 -28.00
C SER A 162 48.10 -19.28 -28.84
N ALA A 163 47.66 -18.02 -28.78
CA ALA A 163 46.56 -17.50 -29.60
C ALA A 163 46.87 -17.62 -31.11
N ARG A 164 48.10 -17.29 -31.52
CA ARG A 164 48.55 -17.46 -32.91
C ARG A 164 48.65 -18.93 -33.32
N ALA A 165 49.09 -19.81 -32.43
CA ALA A 165 49.14 -21.26 -32.67
C ALA A 165 47.74 -21.82 -32.93
N TYR A 166 46.77 -21.43 -32.11
CA TYR A 166 45.38 -21.82 -32.33
C TYR A 166 44.83 -21.30 -33.67
N LEU A 167 45.12 -20.05 -34.02
CA LEU A 167 44.73 -19.47 -35.33
C LEU A 167 45.39 -20.15 -36.55
N ARG A 168 46.47 -20.92 -36.35
CA ARG A 168 47.09 -21.78 -37.38
C ARG A 168 46.49 -23.19 -37.44
N GLY A 169 45.55 -23.52 -36.56
CA GLY A 169 44.90 -24.83 -36.48
C GLY A 169 45.51 -25.79 -35.46
N GLU A 170 46.43 -25.34 -34.61
CA GLU A 170 46.99 -26.16 -33.53
C GLU A 170 45.96 -26.28 -32.39
N ALA A 171 45.79 -27.47 -31.80
CA ALA A 171 44.87 -27.70 -30.69
C ALA A 171 45.43 -27.18 -29.34
N ASP A 172 45.67 -25.86 -29.25
CA ASP A 172 46.14 -25.17 -28.06
C ASP A 172 44.95 -24.62 -27.23
N VAL A 173 44.80 -25.09 -25.99
CA VAL A 173 43.71 -24.72 -25.09
C VAL A 173 43.78 -23.25 -24.69
N SER A 174 44.96 -22.75 -24.31
CA SER A 174 45.16 -21.36 -23.91
C SER A 174 44.97 -20.41 -25.08
N GLY A 175 45.35 -20.84 -26.28
CA GLY A 175 45.13 -20.13 -27.53
C GLY A 175 43.66 -20.03 -27.90
N ALA A 176 42.92 -21.15 -27.83
CA ALA A 176 41.47 -21.15 -28.05
C ALA A 176 40.74 -20.27 -27.04
N ALA A 177 41.12 -20.32 -25.77
CA ALA A 177 40.58 -19.46 -24.71
C ALA A 177 40.84 -17.97 -24.99
N ALA A 178 42.05 -17.64 -25.41
CA ALA A 178 42.42 -16.27 -25.78
C ALA A 178 41.59 -15.75 -26.96
N ILE A 179 41.43 -16.54 -28.02
CA ILE A 179 40.64 -16.12 -29.19
C ILE A 179 39.17 -15.96 -28.83
N ALA A 180 38.58 -16.86 -28.02
CA ALA A 180 37.20 -16.75 -27.58
C ALA A 180 36.97 -15.48 -26.73
N ALA A 181 37.86 -15.19 -25.77
CA ALA A 181 37.79 -14.00 -24.95
C ALA A 181 37.97 -12.70 -25.76
N LEU A 182 38.92 -12.69 -26.70
CA LEU A 182 39.20 -11.53 -27.56
C LEU A 182 38.09 -11.29 -28.59
N GLU A 183 37.48 -12.33 -29.16
CA GLU A 183 36.31 -12.19 -30.03
C GLU A 183 35.14 -11.56 -29.27
N ALA A 184 34.82 -12.09 -28.08
CA ALA A 184 33.75 -11.54 -27.25
C ALA A 184 34.02 -10.07 -26.89
N ASP A 185 35.26 -9.75 -26.51
CA ASP A 185 35.70 -8.38 -26.25
C ASP A 185 35.46 -7.46 -27.45
N VAL A 186 35.91 -7.87 -28.65
CA VAL A 186 35.81 -7.09 -29.90
C VAL A 186 34.37 -6.87 -30.32
N ARG A 187 33.55 -7.92 -30.26
CA ARG A 187 32.13 -7.89 -30.64
C ARG A 187 31.33 -6.94 -29.76
N GLU A 188 31.66 -6.83 -28.48
CA GLU A 188 30.93 -5.98 -27.54
C GLU A 188 31.38 -4.51 -27.54
N ARG A 189 32.52 -4.16 -28.15
CA ARG A 189 33.07 -2.78 -28.26
C ARG A 189 32.04 -1.71 -28.64
N PRO A 190 31.13 -1.92 -29.62
CA PRO A 190 30.14 -0.90 -29.99
C PRO A 190 29.11 -0.61 -28.88
N ARG A 191 28.83 -1.56 -27.98
CA ARG A 191 27.88 -1.40 -26.86
C ARG A 191 28.42 -0.48 -25.77
N TYR A 192 29.74 -0.47 -25.56
CA TYR A 192 30.39 0.45 -24.60
C TYR A 192 30.19 1.93 -24.97
N ARG A 193 30.05 2.25 -26.26
CA ARG A 193 29.88 3.64 -26.73
C ARG A 193 28.48 4.23 -26.49
N SER A 194 27.45 3.41 -26.28
CA SER A 194 26.04 3.86 -26.27
C SER A 194 25.40 3.96 -24.88
N VAL A 195 26.03 3.44 -23.83
CA VAL A 195 25.45 3.34 -22.47
C VAL A 195 26.25 4.18 -21.48
N GLY A 196 26.21 5.51 -21.64
CA GLY A 196 27.05 6.48 -20.91
C GLY A 196 26.80 6.66 -19.40
N ARG A 197 26.48 5.58 -18.65
CA ARG A 197 26.30 5.65 -17.19
C ARG A 197 26.35 4.32 -16.40
N LEU A 198 26.77 3.20 -17.00
CA LEU A 198 27.14 2.00 -16.23
C LEU A 198 28.62 2.12 -15.82
N ASN A 199 29.01 1.56 -14.66
CA ASN A 199 30.43 1.52 -14.31
C ASN A 199 31.17 0.74 -15.40
N ARG A 200 32.40 1.16 -15.70
CA ARG A 200 33.23 0.64 -16.79
C ARG A 200 33.49 -0.88 -16.69
N ASP A 201 33.28 -1.43 -15.49
CA ASP A 201 33.44 -2.83 -15.11
C ASP A 201 32.11 -3.64 -15.11
N ASP A 202 30.96 -3.01 -15.36
CA ASP A 202 29.62 -3.64 -15.29
C ASP A 202 29.19 -4.29 -16.63
N VAL A 203 29.96 -4.13 -17.71
CA VAL A 203 29.67 -4.79 -18.99
C VAL A 203 30.38 -6.14 -19.01
N PHE A 204 29.63 -7.16 -18.65
CA PHE A 204 30.06 -8.56 -18.66
C PHE A 204 30.42 -9.03 -20.07
N ARG A 205 31.69 -9.41 -20.27
CA ARG A 205 32.19 -10.03 -21.50
C ARG A 205 31.82 -11.51 -21.48
N ASP A 206 30.90 -11.91 -22.35
CA ASP A 206 30.40 -13.29 -22.40
C ASP A 206 30.59 -13.90 -23.80
N ALA A 207 31.12 -15.13 -23.82
CA ALA A 207 31.22 -15.94 -25.01
C ALA A 207 29.81 -16.40 -25.43
N ASP A 208 29.51 -16.40 -26.72
CA ASP A 208 28.23 -16.96 -27.17
C ASP A 208 28.20 -18.48 -26.94
N ALA A 209 27.01 -19.04 -26.76
CA ALA A 209 26.82 -20.48 -26.63
C ALA A 209 27.27 -21.25 -27.88
N ASP A 210 27.41 -20.58 -29.03
CA ASP A 210 27.95 -21.19 -30.25
C ASP A 210 29.44 -21.54 -30.13
N TRP A 211 30.21 -20.86 -29.26
CA TRP A 211 31.61 -21.22 -28.97
C TRP A 211 31.74 -22.62 -28.36
N ALA A 212 30.78 -23.00 -27.49
CA ALA A 212 30.73 -24.34 -26.93
C ALA A 212 30.58 -25.41 -28.02
N ASP A 213 29.60 -25.23 -28.89
CA ASP A 213 29.29 -26.19 -29.94
C ASP A 213 30.40 -26.25 -31.00
N PHE A 214 31.01 -25.11 -31.34
CA PHE A 214 32.16 -25.03 -32.26
C PHE A 214 33.37 -25.82 -31.72
N LEU A 215 33.78 -25.57 -30.48
CA LEU A 215 34.95 -26.23 -29.88
C LEU A 215 34.73 -27.74 -29.73
N ILE A 216 33.50 -28.17 -29.46
CA ILE A 216 33.14 -29.59 -29.38
C ILE A 216 33.20 -30.25 -30.75
N ALA A 217 32.67 -29.60 -31.78
CA ALA A 217 32.67 -30.13 -33.15
C ALA A 217 34.10 -30.29 -33.70
N GLU A 218 34.99 -29.34 -33.42
CA GLU A 218 36.36 -29.32 -33.96
C GLU A 218 37.34 -30.16 -33.14
N HIS A 219 37.20 -30.19 -31.81
CA HIS A 219 38.23 -30.70 -30.90
C HIS A 219 37.69 -31.65 -29.80
N GLY A 220 36.38 -31.86 -29.74
CA GLY A 220 35.74 -32.75 -28.76
C GLY A 220 35.45 -32.10 -27.41
N LEU A 221 34.62 -32.78 -26.62
CA LEU A 221 34.06 -32.26 -25.37
C LEU A 221 35.10 -31.95 -24.29
N ALA A 222 36.11 -32.80 -24.13
CA ALA A 222 37.19 -32.60 -23.16
C ALA A 222 38.11 -31.43 -23.53
N PHE A 223 38.26 -31.11 -24.82
CA PHE A 223 38.98 -29.91 -25.23
C PHE A 223 38.17 -28.65 -24.90
N ALA A 224 36.91 -28.61 -25.32
CA ALA A 224 36.01 -27.48 -25.05
C ALA A 224 35.92 -27.16 -23.55
N ALA A 225 35.73 -28.17 -22.68
CA ALA A 225 35.65 -27.96 -21.24
C ALA A 225 36.92 -27.30 -20.66
N ARG A 226 38.10 -27.69 -21.13
CA ARG A 226 39.38 -27.09 -20.70
C ARG A 226 39.54 -25.65 -21.20
N VAL A 227 39.06 -25.34 -22.40
CA VAL A 227 39.06 -23.97 -22.93
C VAL A 227 38.19 -23.06 -22.06
N PHE A 228 36.98 -23.50 -21.72
CA PHE A 228 36.09 -22.76 -20.84
C PHE A 228 36.64 -22.65 -19.40
N ALA A 229 37.44 -23.61 -18.93
CA ALA A 229 38.15 -23.48 -17.65
C ALA A 229 39.30 -22.46 -17.66
N GLU A 230 39.72 -21.95 -18.82
CA GLU A 230 40.84 -21.01 -18.97
C GLU A 230 40.40 -19.61 -19.46
N ILE A 231 39.20 -19.48 -20.02
CA ILE A 231 38.75 -18.24 -20.71
C ILE A 231 38.73 -17.01 -19.78
N ASP A 232 38.29 -17.17 -18.52
CA ASP A 232 38.30 -16.06 -17.53
C ASP A 232 39.70 -15.74 -17.01
N GLY A 233 40.70 -16.57 -17.30
CA GLY A 233 42.09 -16.23 -17.07
C GLY A 233 42.62 -15.20 -18.05
N VAL A 234 41.93 -14.98 -19.18
CA VAL A 234 42.34 -14.05 -20.22
C VAL A 234 41.66 -12.69 -20.02
N ARG A 235 42.47 -11.66 -19.79
CA ARG A 235 41.97 -10.29 -19.62
C ARG A 235 42.49 -9.37 -20.71
N THR A 236 41.60 -8.53 -21.24
CA THR A 236 41.97 -7.40 -22.08
C THR A 236 42.19 -6.16 -21.21
N VAL A 237 43.35 -5.53 -21.34
CA VAL A 237 43.77 -4.38 -20.52
C VAL A 237 43.95 -3.13 -21.37
N TRP A 238 43.71 -1.98 -20.77
CA TRP A 238 43.77 -0.67 -21.40
C TRP A 238 45.05 0.06 -20.98
N SER A 239 45.75 0.68 -21.93
CA SER A 239 46.90 1.53 -21.65
C SER A 239 46.47 2.99 -21.37
N GLY A 240 46.43 3.38 -20.09
CA GLY A 240 46.35 4.77 -19.62
C GLY A 240 44.99 5.25 -19.05
N TRP A 241 45.01 6.46 -18.46
CA TRP A 241 43.87 7.11 -17.79
C TRP A 241 42.89 7.84 -18.75
N ASP A 242 43.21 7.90 -20.05
CA ASP A 242 42.47 8.70 -21.05
C ASP A 242 41.61 7.78 -21.93
N GLU A 243 40.29 7.82 -21.69
CA GLU A 243 39.29 6.84 -22.12
C GLU A 243 38.86 7.01 -23.59
N ARG A 244 39.77 6.78 -24.53
CA ARG A 244 39.40 6.75 -25.95
C ARG A 244 39.27 5.32 -26.49
N PRO A 245 38.13 4.93 -27.12
CA PRO A 245 37.89 3.58 -27.63
C PRO A 245 38.77 3.14 -28.81
N ASP A 246 39.66 4.01 -29.27
CA ASP A 246 40.58 3.85 -30.40
C ASP A 246 42.02 3.53 -29.98
N ARG A 247 42.33 3.49 -28.67
CA ARG A 247 43.64 3.07 -28.18
C ARG A 247 43.82 1.55 -28.20
N PRO A 248 45.06 1.07 -28.42
CA PRO A 248 45.32 -0.36 -28.47
C PRO A 248 45.17 -0.99 -27.07
N ARG A 249 44.54 -2.17 -27.03
CA ARG A 249 44.43 -2.99 -25.82
C ARG A 249 45.55 -4.02 -25.82
N SER A 250 46.05 -4.37 -24.64
CA SER A 250 46.86 -5.56 -24.43
C SER A 250 46.02 -6.73 -23.93
N VAL A 251 46.60 -7.93 -23.97
CA VAL A 251 46.02 -9.13 -23.36
C VAL A 251 46.98 -9.71 -22.33
N ASP A 252 46.49 -10.13 -21.17
CA ASP A 252 47.28 -10.78 -20.12
C ASP A 252 46.56 -11.99 -19.50
N ARG A 253 47.23 -12.64 -18.54
CA ARG A 253 46.75 -13.83 -17.82
C ARG A 253 46.19 -13.52 -16.42
N ASP A 254 45.92 -12.26 -16.08
CA ASP A 254 45.46 -11.82 -14.76
C ASP A 254 43.92 -11.71 -14.67
N GLY A 255 43.17 -12.44 -15.51
CA GLY A 255 41.70 -12.37 -15.49
C GLY A 255 41.06 -12.91 -14.21
N TRP A 256 41.73 -13.85 -13.53
CA TRP A 256 41.22 -14.46 -12.30
C TRP A 256 41.19 -13.51 -11.08
N SER A 257 41.97 -12.42 -11.09
CA SER A 257 42.01 -11.43 -10.01
C SER A 257 40.73 -10.59 -9.92
N GLY A 258 39.94 -10.55 -10.99
CA GLY A 258 38.70 -9.77 -11.10
C GLY A 258 37.48 -10.35 -10.38
N GLY A 259 37.54 -11.60 -9.88
CA GLY A 259 36.48 -12.20 -9.08
C GLY A 259 35.17 -12.50 -9.80
N GLN A 260 35.17 -12.49 -11.14
CA GLN A 260 33.98 -12.69 -11.97
C GLN A 260 34.23 -13.77 -13.01
N ALA A 261 33.19 -14.54 -13.32
CA ALA A 261 33.20 -15.56 -14.38
C ALA A 261 31.95 -15.42 -15.27
N PRO A 262 31.88 -14.36 -16.10
CA PRO A 262 30.63 -13.96 -16.73
C PRO A 262 30.10 -14.98 -17.74
N TRP A 263 30.98 -15.73 -18.41
CA TRP A 263 30.52 -16.79 -19.32
C TRP A 263 29.88 -17.97 -18.59
N ALA A 264 30.34 -18.27 -17.37
CA ALA A 264 29.79 -19.37 -16.58
C ALA A 264 28.34 -19.07 -16.19
N GLU A 265 28.04 -17.81 -15.90
CA GLU A 265 26.70 -17.27 -15.63
C GLU A 265 25.88 -17.06 -16.92
N GLY A 266 26.56 -16.94 -18.06
CA GLY A 266 26.00 -16.68 -19.39
C GLY A 266 25.42 -17.90 -20.12
N PRO A 267 24.89 -17.70 -21.34
CA PRO A 267 24.39 -18.79 -22.19
C PRO A 267 25.45 -19.84 -22.52
N ALA A 268 26.72 -19.47 -22.66
CA ALA A 268 27.80 -20.43 -22.94
C ALA A 268 28.06 -21.37 -21.76
N GLY A 269 28.08 -20.86 -20.54
CA GLY A 269 28.20 -21.68 -19.33
C GLY A 269 27.03 -22.63 -19.14
N GLN A 270 25.81 -22.11 -19.35
CA GLN A 270 24.59 -22.93 -19.34
C GLN A 270 24.66 -24.05 -20.39
N ARG A 271 25.12 -23.72 -21.60
CA ARG A 271 25.27 -24.66 -22.71
C ARG A 271 26.31 -25.75 -22.41
N MET A 272 27.51 -25.37 -21.99
CA MET A 272 28.57 -26.31 -21.60
C MET A 272 28.12 -27.23 -20.47
N ARG A 273 27.46 -26.67 -19.46
CA ARG A 273 26.96 -27.43 -18.32
C ARG A 273 25.88 -28.44 -18.72
N ALA A 274 24.98 -28.08 -19.64
CA ALA A 274 24.00 -29.01 -20.18
C ALA A 274 24.64 -30.18 -20.96
N LEU A 275 25.65 -29.88 -21.78
CA LEU A 275 26.37 -30.90 -22.57
C LEU A 275 27.18 -31.85 -21.67
N LEU A 276 27.88 -31.32 -20.67
CA LEU A 276 28.63 -32.11 -19.69
C LEU A 276 27.73 -32.97 -18.81
N ALA A 277 26.56 -32.45 -18.42
CA ALA A 277 25.61 -33.19 -17.60
C ALA A 277 25.00 -34.40 -18.34
N ALA A 278 24.87 -34.31 -19.67
CA ALA A 278 24.34 -35.38 -20.52
C ALA A 278 25.42 -36.25 -21.20
N ALA A 279 26.69 -35.98 -20.95
CA ALA A 279 27.81 -36.72 -21.54
C ALA A 279 27.80 -38.18 -21.07
N GLY A 280 28.17 -39.09 -21.99
CA GLY A 280 28.39 -40.50 -21.64
C GLY A 280 29.54 -40.67 -20.65
N ASP A 281 29.58 -41.81 -19.98
CA ASP A 281 30.53 -42.05 -18.87
C ASP A 281 32.00 -41.88 -19.28
N ALA A 282 32.36 -42.35 -20.48
CA ALA A 282 33.72 -42.23 -21.01
C ALA A 282 34.12 -40.77 -21.31
N ASP A 283 33.26 -40.01 -21.98
CA ASP A 283 33.51 -38.60 -22.30
C ASP A 283 33.59 -37.74 -21.03
N HIS A 284 32.71 -38.01 -20.06
CA HIS A 284 32.76 -37.32 -18.77
C HIS A 284 34.04 -37.64 -18.00
N ALA A 285 34.51 -38.90 -18.00
CA ALA A 285 35.78 -39.26 -17.36
C ALA A 285 36.98 -38.56 -18.02
N ALA A 286 36.99 -38.46 -19.35
CA ALA A 286 38.00 -37.72 -20.09
C ALA A 286 37.97 -36.22 -19.76
N VAL A 287 36.79 -35.61 -19.65
CA VAL A 287 36.62 -34.21 -19.22
C VAL A 287 37.18 -33.99 -17.82
N VAL A 288 36.80 -34.82 -16.83
CA VAL A 288 37.26 -34.67 -15.44
C VAL A 288 38.79 -34.80 -15.37
N THR A 289 39.37 -35.78 -16.06
CA THR A 289 40.83 -35.95 -16.12
C THR A 289 41.51 -34.73 -16.72
N GLY A 290 40.96 -34.18 -17.81
CA GLY A 290 41.48 -32.96 -18.43
C GLY A 290 41.38 -31.75 -17.51
N LEU A 291 40.24 -31.54 -16.86
CA LEU A 291 39.98 -30.39 -15.99
C LEU A 291 40.82 -30.37 -14.71
N ALA A 292 41.30 -31.52 -14.22
CA ALA A 292 42.13 -31.60 -13.03
C ALA A 292 43.42 -30.73 -13.14
N GLY A 293 43.95 -30.53 -14.36
CA GLY A 293 45.11 -29.66 -14.62
C GLY A 293 44.82 -28.15 -14.71
N HIS A 294 43.55 -27.76 -14.63
CA HIS A 294 43.05 -26.39 -14.82
C HIS A 294 42.35 -25.87 -13.54
N ARG A 295 42.96 -26.10 -12.38
CA ARG A 295 42.41 -25.79 -11.05
C ARG A 295 43.41 -25.00 -10.18
N ARG A 296 44.07 -23.99 -10.75
CA ARG A 296 45.24 -23.32 -10.14
C ARG A 296 44.83 -22.20 -9.19
N GLU A 297 43.88 -21.38 -9.61
CA GLU A 297 43.36 -20.24 -8.84
C GLU A 297 42.05 -20.58 -8.12
N PRO A 298 41.69 -19.92 -7.00
CA PRO A 298 40.43 -20.17 -6.30
C PRO A 298 39.17 -20.01 -7.16
N LEU A 299 39.09 -18.95 -7.98
CA LEU A 299 37.96 -18.74 -8.89
C LEU A 299 37.95 -19.78 -10.02
N GLN A 300 39.13 -20.16 -10.54
CA GLN A 300 39.24 -21.22 -11.54
C GLN A 300 38.75 -22.57 -10.99
N ARG A 301 39.07 -22.88 -9.72
CA ARG A 301 38.56 -24.07 -9.02
C ARG A 301 37.05 -24.05 -8.91
N LEU A 302 36.44 -22.89 -8.65
CA LEU A 302 34.98 -22.75 -8.64
C LEU A 302 34.37 -22.97 -10.02
N VAL A 303 34.95 -22.36 -11.06
CA VAL A 303 34.53 -22.52 -12.46
C VAL A 303 34.61 -23.98 -12.92
N VAL A 304 35.69 -24.68 -12.61
CA VAL A 304 35.82 -26.11 -12.91
C VAL A 304 34.77 -26.92 -12.15
N SER A 305 34.55 -26.61 -10.87
CA SER A 305 33.51 -27.28 -10.07
C SER A 305 32.11 -26.97 -10.59
N TYR A 306 31.90 -25.80 -11.21
CA TYR A 306 30.67 -25.42 -11.89
C TYR A 306 30.39 -26.25 -13.15
N LEU A 307 31.42 -26.58 -13.91
CA LEU A 307 31.31 -27.45 -15.10
C LEU A 307 31.03 -28.91 -14.71
N VAL A 308 31.68 -29.42 -13.65
CA VAL A 308 31.53 -30.80 -13.19
C VAL A 308 31.14 -30.89 -11.70
N PRO A 309 29.93 -30.44 -11.33
CA PRO A 309 29.48 -30.42 -9.93
C PRO A 309 29.29 -31.83 -9.32
N SER A 310 29.40 -32.88 -10.12
CA SER A 310 29.43 -34.28 -9.67
C SER A 310 30.72 -34.63 -8.90
N GLN A 311 31.80 -33.87 -9.07
CA GLN A 311 33.06 -34.05 -8.33
C GLN A 311 32.96 -33.44 -6.93
N ARG A 312 32.37 -34.19 -5.99
CA ARG A 312 32.04 -33.68 -4.64
C ARG A 312 33.24 -33.19 -3.84
N ASP A 313 34.39 -33.83 -3.97
CA ASP A 313 35.62 -33.40 -3.28
C ASP A 313 36.10 -32.01 -3.75
N TRP A 314 35.95 -31.73 -5.05
CA TRP A 314 36.27 -30.43 -5.65
C TRP A 314 35.33 -29.33 -5.21
N VAL A 315 34.04 -29.65 -5.05
CA VAL A 315 33.04 -28.72 -4.50
C VAL A 315 33.34 -28.45 -3.02
N GLN A 316 33.68 -29.48 -2.25
CA GLN A 316 34.02 -29.36 -0.83
C GLN A 316 35.25 -28.48 -0.61
N GLU A 317 36.26 -28.59 -1.48
CA GLU A 317 37.43 -27.69 -1.51
C GLU A 317 36.99 -26.23 -1.70
N CYS A 318 36.15 -25.95 -2.70
CA CYS A 318 35.61 -24.62 -2.95
C CYS A 318 34.86 -24.05 -1.73
N CYS A 319 34.03 -24.86 -1.07
CA CYS A 319 33.29 -24.43 0.12
C CYS A 319 34.19 -24.04 1.30
N ARG A 320 35.38 -24.64 1.44
CA ARG A 320 36.31 -24.33 2.55
C ARG A 320 37.15 -23.09 2.27
N GLU A 321 37.60 -22.92 1.03
CA GLU A 321 38.59 -21.89 0.70
C GLU A 321 37.97 -20.54 0.34
N LEU A 322 36.92 -20.55 -0.49
CA LEU A 322 36.33 -19.31 -1.03
C LEU A 322 35.81 -18.35 0.06
N PRO A 323 35.19 -18.81 1.18
CA PRO A 323 34.74 -17.90 2.22
C PRO A 323 35.86 -17.08 2.89
N SER A 324 37.10 -17.54 2.80
CA SER A 324 38.28 -16.86 3.38
C SER A 324 39.03 -15.99 2.37
N TYR A 325 38.63 -15.99 1.10
CA TYR A 325 39.32 -15.29 0.03
C TYR A 325 38.66 -13.92 -0.28
N PRO A 326 39.43 -12.84 -0.48
CA PRO A 326 38.89 -11.51 -0.75
C PRO A 326 38.50 -11.36 -2.23
N LEU A 327 37.60 -12.22 -2.75
CA LEU A 327 37.06 -11.99 -4.10
C LEU A 327 36.01 -10.86 -4.06
N PRO A 328 35.93 -10.03 -5.12
CA PRO A 328 34.78 -9.16 -5.38
C PRO A 328 33.45 -9.91 -5.24
N ALA A 329 32.52 -9.31 -4.48
CA ALA A 329 31.34 -9.99 -3.95
C ALA A 329 30.20 -10.26 -4.97
N THR A 330 30.40 -10.10 -6.28
CA THR A 330 29.27 -10.00 -7.23
C THR A 330 28.89 -11.31 -7.93
N SER A 331 29.84 -12.23 -8.17
CA SER A 331 29.66 -13.38 -9.10
C SER A 331 29.94 -14.76 -8.47
N ALA A 332 31.05 -14.88 -7.72
CA ALA A 332 31.43 -16.13 -7.07
C ALA A 332 30.35 -16.77 -6.15
N PRO A 333 29.55 -16.00 -5.37
CA PRO A 333 28.47 -16.58 -4.57
C PRO A 333 27.37 -17.28 -5.41
N GLU A 334 27.07 -16.80 -6.63
CA GLU A 334 26.05 -17.42 -7.50
C GLU A 334 26.49 -18.79 -7.99
N LEU A 335 27.73 -18.87 -8.50
CA LEU A 335 28.30 -20.11 -9.00
C LEU A 335 28.46 -21.13 -7.89
N LEU A 336 28.80 -20.68 -6.68
CA LEU A 336 28.88 -21.54 -5.51
C LEU A 336 27.53 -22.22 -5.24
N TRP A 337 26.43 -21.47 -5.20
CA TRP A 337 25.08 -22.03 -5.06
C TRP A 337 24.72 -23.05 -6.14
N CYS A 338 25.21 -22.85 -7.36
CA CYS A 338 24.96 -23.76 -8.47
C CYS A 338 25.75 -25.09 -8.34
N VAL A 339 26.80 -25.18 -7.52
CA VAL A 339 27.60 -26.41 -7.35
C VAL A 339 27.26 -27.23 -6.11
N LEU A 340 26.63 -26.64 -5.09
CA LEU A 340 26.28 -27.35 -3.86
C LEU A 340 25.36 -28.54 -4.12
N GLY A 341 25.65 -29.69 -3.51
CA GLY A 341 24.95 -30.96 -3.70
C GLY A 341 24.49 -31.64 -2.44
N ASP A 342 24.88 -31.15 -1.26
CA ASP A 342 24.47 -31.72 0.02
C ASP A 342 24.50 -30.70 1.17
N GLU A 343 24.04 -31.14 2.34
CA GLU A 343 23.91 -30.31 3.53
C GLU A 343 25.26 -29.87 4.11
N ASP A 344 26.28 -30.73 4.07
CA ASP A 344 27.60 -30.42 4.63
C ASP A 344 28.30 -29.34 3.81
N GLN A 345 28.11 -29.36 2.49
CA GLN A 345 28.59 -28.33 1.58
C GLN A 345 27.89 -26.98 1.82
N VAL A 346 26.56 -26.98 2.06
CA VAL A 346 25.82 -25.75 2.42
C VAL A 346 26.33 -25.19 3.75
N LYS A 347 26.55 -26.03 4.76
CA LYS A 347 27.10 -25.61 6.07
C LYS A 347 28.53 -25.07 5.94
N ALA A 348 29.37 -25.74 5.16
CA ALA A 348 30.77 -25.35 4.96
C ALA A 348 30.89 -23.99 4.26
N ALA A 349 29.99 -23.68 3.32
CA ALA A 349 29.97 -22.39 2.64
C ALA A 349 29.57 -21.21 3.58
N GLY A 350 28.91 -21.48 4.72
CA GLY A 350 28.63 -20.46 5.75
C GLY A 350 27.89 -19.22 5.22
N ASN A 351 28.30 -18.03 5.66
CA ASN A 351 27.68 -16.75 5.26
C ASN A 351 27.87 -16.41 3.76
N TRP A 352 28.80 -17.08 3.08
CA TRP A 352 29.00 -16.94 1.63
C TRP A 352 27.90 -17.62 0.83
N ALA A 353 27.31 -18.70 1.37
CA ALA A 353 26.05 -19.25 0.88
C ALA A 353 24.85 -18.48 1.46
N SER A 354 24.87 -17.16 1.27
CA SER A 354 23.71 -16.31 1.46
C SER A 354 23.15 -15.92 0.09
N PHE A 355 21.83 -15.85 -0.05
CA PHE A 355 21.24 -15.31 -1.29
C PHE A 355 21.36 -13.79 -1.27
N GLY A 356 22.50 -13.26 -1.72
CA GLY A 356 22.71 -11.84 -2.00
C GLY A 356 21.90 -11.36 -3.21
N ASP A 357 21.89 -10.05 -3.47
CA ASP A 357 21.01 -9.44 -4.47
C ASP A 357 21.08 -10.15 -5.82
N TRP A 358 22.24 -10.45 -6.39
CA TRP A 358 22.33 -11.06 -7.72
C TRP A 358 21.82 -12.52 -7.76
N SER A 359 22.12 -13.29 -6.71
CA SER A 359 21.73 -14.70 -6.58
C SER A 359 20.23 -14.95 -6.32
N ARG A 360 19.45 -13.91 -6.01
CA ARG A 360 17.98 -14.00 -5.81
C ARG A 360 17.25 -14.04 -7.16
N ASN A 361 17.53 -15.07 -7.95
CA ASN A 361 16.93 -15.31 -9.26
C ASN A 361 16.52 -16.79 -9.44
N PRO A 362 15.59 -17.10 -10.36
CA PRO A 362 15.07 -18.45 -10.54
C PRO A 362 16.16 -19.49 -10.82
N ARG A 363 17.15 -19.15 -11.66
CA ARG A 363 18.22 -20.06 -12.07
C ARG A 363 19.03 -20.57 -10.87
N VAL A 364 19.50 -19.65 -10.04
CA VAL A 364 20.35 -20.00 -8.88
C VAL A 364 19.53 -20.71 -7.81
N ILE A 365 18.37 -20.17 -7.43
CA ILE A 365 17.54 -20.75 -6.37
C ILE A 365 17.06 -22.16 -6.73
N TYR A 366 16.54 -22.36 -7.95
CA TYR A 366 16.06 -23.68 -8.35
C TYR A 366 17.21 -24.68 -8.43
N THR A 367 18.38 -24.27 -8.95
CA THR A 367 19.55 -25.15 -9.06
C THR A 367 20.08 -25.54 -7.68
N ALA A 368 20.08 -24.60 -6.72
CA ALA A 368 20.45 -24.89 -5.34
C ALA A 368 19.51 -25.93 -4.72
N ILE A 369 18.20 -25.84 -4.96
CA ILE A 369 17.21 -26.80 -4.47
C ILE A 369 17.36 -28.17 -5.17
N ASP A 370 17.58 -28.20 -6.49
CA ASP A 370 17.86 -29.44 -7.24
C ASP A 370 19.13 -30.13 -6.72
N GLY A 371 20.14 -29.34 -6.33
CA GLY A 371 21.40 -29.85 -5.83
C GLY A 371 21.37 -30.28 -4.36
N ALA A 372 21.20 -29.32 -3.46
CA ALA A 372 21.32 -29.52 -2.01
C ALA A 372 19.98 -29.85 -1.31
N GLY A 373 18.86 -29.82 -2.02
CA GLY A 373 17.54 -30.20 -1.50
C GLY A 373 17.09 -29.33 -0.33
N ALA A 374 16.60 -29.97 0.73
CA ALA A 374 16.05 -29.29 1.90
C ALA A 374 17.06 -28.46 2.70
N ALA A 375 18.36 -28.73 2.54
CA ALA A 375 19.44 -27.99 3.23
C ALA A 375 19.45 -26.49 2.88
N VAL A 376 18.83 -26.09 1.76
CA VAL A 376 18.74 -24.69 1.31
C VAL A 376 17.69 -23.88 2.10
N ALA A 377 16.75 -24.54 2.80
CA ALA A 377 15.63 -23.87 3.45
C ALA A 377 16.04 -22.78 4.47
N PRO A 378 17.04 -22.97 5.36
CA PRO A 378 17.47 -21.90 6.27
C PRO A 378 17.93 -20.62 5.54
N CYS A 379 18.65 -20.76 4.43
CA CYS A 379 19.13 -19.61 3.65
C CYS A 379 17.98 -18.89 2.93
N LEU A 380 17.00 -19.63 2.39
CA LEU A 380 15.79 -19.03 1.80
C LEU A 380 14.94 -18.28 2.83
N ARG A 381 14.84 -18.81 4.05
CA ARG A 381 14.14 -18.14 5.15
C ARG A 381 14.82 -16.82 5.50
N TRP A 382 16.14 -16.85 5.69
CA TRP A 382 16.93 -15.64 5.96
C TRP A 382 16.78 -14.60 4.85
N ALA A 383 16.88 -15.03 3.58
CA ALA A 383 16.69 -14.14 2.43
C ALA A 383 15.27 -13.55 2.39
N LEU A 384 14.23 -14.32 2.75
CA LEU A 384 12.85 -13.83 2.74
C LEU A 384 12.56 -12.84 3.86
N ASP A 385 13.21 -12.96 5.02
CA ASP A 385 13.01 -12.04 6.15
C ASP A 385 13.58 -10.63 5.85
N ASP A 386 14.60 -10.53 4.99
CA ASP A 386 15.22 -9.26 4.56
C ASP A 386 14.62 -8.68 3.25
N GLU A 387 13.81 -9.45 2.53
CA GLU A 387 13.37 -9.06 1.18
C GLU A 387 12.13 -8.14 1.18
N THR A 388 12.22 -7.03 0.45
CA THR A 388 11.14 -6.04 0.28
C THR A 388 10.54 -6.04 -1.12
N ASP A 389 11.25 -6.54 -2.13
CA ASP A 389 10.79 -6.61 -3.51
C ASP A 389 9.65 -7.64 -3.67
N PRO A 390 8.47 -7.25 -4.18
CA PRO A 390 7.32 -8.16 -4.29
C PRO A 390 7.52 -9.38 -5.20
N GLU A 391 8.31 -9.25 -6.28
CA GLU A 391 8.57 -10.31 -7.25
C GLU A 391 9.58 -11.30 -6.67
N VAL A 392 10.66 -10.80 -6.05
CA VAL A 392 11.67 -11.64 -5.40
C VAL A 392 11.08 -12.35 -4.17
N ARG A 393 10.24 -11.69 -3.36
CA ARG A 393 9.50 -12.34 -2.27
C ARG A 393 8.67 -13.51 -2.78
N ARG A 394 7.96 -13.34 -3.91
CA ARG A 394 7.13 -14.41 -4.49
C ARG A 394 7.98 -15.61 -4.90
N LEU A 395 9.14 -15.36 -5.52
CA LEU A 395 10.11 -16.39 -5.88
C LEU A 395 10.58 -17.18 -4.65
N LEU A 396 11.02 -16.49 -3.60
CA LEU A 396 11.51 -17.12 -2.36
C LEU A 396 10.42 -17.91 -1.62
N VAL A 397 9.19 -17.39 -1.59
CA VAL A 397 8.05 -18.09 -1.00
C VAL A 397 7.71 -19.35 -1.79
N GLY A 398 7.65 -19.28 -3.13
CA GLY A 398 7.40 -20.45 -3.97
C GLY A 398 8.51 -21.50 -3.87
N ALA A 399 9.76 -21.06 -3.74
CA ALA A 399 10.90 -21.94 -3.49
C ALA A 399 10.77 -22.72 -2.17
N LEU A 400 10.41 -22.04 -1.07
CA LEU A 400 10.17 -22.68 0.23
C LEU A 400 8.98 -23.66 0.20
N ALA A 401 7.94 -23.36 -0.58
CA ALA A 401 6.74 -24.20 -0.68
C ALA A 401 6.98 -25.56 -1.35
N VAL A 402 8.08 -25.72 -2.10
CA VAL A 402 8.45 -26.99 -2.72
C VAL A 402 9.26 -27.88 -1.76
N ILE A 403 9.85 -27.32 -0.69
CA ILE A 403 10.73 -28.06 0.21
C ILE A 403 9.92 -28.93 1.19
N PRO A 404 10.09 -30.27 1.19
CA PRO A 404 9.29 -31.22 1.97
C PRO A 404 9.74 -31.31 3.44
N THR A 405 9.75 -30.19 4.18
CA THR A 405 10.15 -30.18 5.60
C THR A 405 9.13 -29.51 6.51
N ASP A 406 9.04 -29.99 7.75
CA ASP A 406 8.23 -29.36 8.80
C ASP A 406 8.63 -27.90 9.01
N ASP A 407 9.93 -27.61 8.99
CA ASP A 407 10.44 -26.26 9.22
C ASP A 407 10.05 -25.28 8.13
N ALA A 408 10.12 -25.68 6.85
CA ALA A 408 9.69 -24.82 5.74
C ALA A 408 8.18 -24.55 5.79
N PHE A 409 7.38 -25.59 6.02
CA PHE A 409 5.92 -25.48 6.12
C PHE A 409 5.53 -24.60 7.32
N ARG A 410 6.05 -24.88 8.51
CA ARG A 410 5.78 -24.09 9.72
C ARG A 410 6.21 -22.63 9.56
N TYR A 411 7.33 -22.39 8.89
CA TYR A 411 7.80 -21.02 8.63
C TYR A 411 6.82 -20.20 7.79
N LEU A 412 6.24 -20.79 6.74
CA LEU A 412 5.21 -20.13 5.93
C LEU A 412 3.87 -20.06 6.65
N ALA A 413 3.43 -21.13 7.30
CA ALA A 413 2.16 -21.17 8.03
C ALA A 413 2.09 -20.16 9.20
N THR A 414 3.21 -19.92 9.89
CA THR A 414 3.29 -18.86 10.92
C THR A 414 3.21 -17.44 10.35
N ARG A 415 3.41 -17.29 9.03
CA ARG A 415 3.40 -16.03 8.27
C ARG A 415 2.21 -15.95 7.30
N LEU A 416 1.09 -16.62 7.59
CA LEU A 416 -0.17 -16.57 6.81
C LEU A 416 -0.61 -15.15 6.38
N ARG A 417 -0.27 -14.13 7.18
CA ARG A 417 -0.57 -12.71 6.91
C ARG A 417 0.51 -11.95 6.13
N HIS A 418 1.56 -12.62 5.69
CA HIS A 418 2.60 -11.99 4.88
C HIS A 418 2.26 -12.09 3.40
N ARG A 419 2.69 -11.08 2.64
CA ARG A 419 2.43 -10.97 1.21
C ARG A 419 2.87 -12.23 0.46
N ASN A 420 2.01 -12.74 -0.43
CA ASN A 420 2.23 -13.91 -1.29
C ASN A 420 2.32 -15.28 -0.58
N VAL A 421 2.22 -15.35 0.75
CA VAL A 421 2.40 -16.62 1.50
C VAL A 421 1.19 -17.55 1.38
N LEU A 422 -0.02 -17.02 1.46
CA LEU A 422 -1.24 -17.83 1.47
C LEU A 422 -1.39 -18.71 0.20
N PRO A 423 -1.24 -18.20 -1.04
CA PRO A 423 -1.29 -19.06 -2.23
C PRO A 423 -0.30 -20.22 -2.19
N ALA A 424 0.95 -19.96 -1.79
CA ALA A 424 1.98 -20.97 -1.71
C ALA A 424 1.70 -22.00 -0.60
N LEU A 425 1.12 -21.58 0.53
CA LEU A 425 0.70 -22.50 1.59
C LEU A 425 -0.43 -23.43 1.13
N LEU A 426 -1.37 -22.97 0.30
CA LEU A 426 -2.41 -23.83 -0.26
C LEU A 426 -1.81 -24.92 -1.15
N GLU A 427 -0.82 -24.56 -1.98
CA GLU A 427 -0.04 -25.54 -2.75
C GLU A 427 0.70 -26.53 -1.84
N MET A 428 1.25 -26.07 -0.70
CA MET A 428 1.87 -26.96 0.29
C MET A 428 0.86 -27.90 0.96
N ILE A 429 -0.37 -27.45 1.24
CA ILE A 429 -1.42 -28.29 1.84
C ILE A 429 -1.82 -29.42 0.89
N GLU A 430 -1.96 -29.11 -0.40
CA GLU A 430 -2.24 -30.11 -1.44
C GLU A 430 -1.08 -31.08 -1.63
N ARG A 431 0.17 -30.57 -1.61
CA ARG A 431 1.39 -31.36 -1.83
C ARG A 431 1.81 -32.20 -0.62
N PHE A 432 1.55 -31.72 0.60
CA PHE A 432 1.98 -32.34 1.86
C PHE A 432 0.79 -32.50 2.84
N PRO A 433 -0.24 -33.31 2.50
CA PRO A 433 -1.49 -33.38 3.25
C PRO A 433 -1.35 -33.86 4.71
N LEU A 434 -0.49 -34.83 5.02
CA LEU A 434 -0.21 -35.30 6.38
C LEU A 434 0.53 -34.24 7.19
N ARG A 435 1.50 -33.58 6.57
CA ARG A 435 2.24 -32.48 7.18
C ARG A 435 1.31 -31.29 7.49
N ALA A 436 0.38 -31.00 6.60
CA ALA A 436 -0.63 -29.97 6.79
C ALA A 436 -1.50 -30.25 8.02
N TYR A 437 -1.97 -31.49 8.22
CA TYR A 437 -2.73 -31.87 9.40
C TYR A 437 -1.97 -31.58 10.69
N ARG A 438 -0.71 -32.05 10.80
CA ARG A 438 0.12 -31.87 11.99
C ARG A 438 0.40 -30.39 12.27
N ILE A 439 0.88 -29.65 11.27
CA ILE A 439 1.34 -28.26 11.48
C ILE A 439 0.17 -27.30 11.65
N LEU A 440 -0.93 -27.46 10.92
CA LEU A 440 -2.10 -26.60 11.12
C LEU A 440 -2.74 -26.86 12.49
N ALA A 441 -2.79 -28.12 12.96
CA ALA A 441 -3.24 -28.47 14.30
C ALA A 441 -2.41 -27.77 15.40
N GLU A 442 -1.07 -27.80 15.30
CA GLU A 442 -0.16 -27.07 16.21
C GLU A 442 -0.49 -25.56 16.28
N LEU A 443 -0.86 -24.97 15.15
CA LEU A 443 -1.12 -23.53 15.03
C LEU A 443 -2.51 -23.10 15.48
N THR A 444 -3.41 -24.04 15.80
CA THR A 444 -4.75 -23.73 16.32
C THR A 444 -4.74 -23.26 17.78
N ALA A 445 -3.60 -23.37 18.48
CA ALA A 445 -3.49 -23.01 19.89
C ALA A 445 -3.71 -21.50 20.13
N GLY A 446 -4.66 -21.18 21.02
CA GLY A 446 -4.96 -19.83 21.49
C GLY A 446 -6.07 -19.11 20.71
N THR A 447 -6.28 -17.82 21.03
CA THR A 447 -7.41 -17.01 20.50
C THR A 447 -6.99 -16.02 19.41
N SER A 448 -5.75 -16.12 18.93
CA SER A 448 -5.23 -15.20 17.93
C SER A 448 -5.99 -15.32 16.60
N GLU A 449 -6.03 -14.24 15.82
CA GLU A 449 -6.58 -14.27 14.46
C GLU A 449 -5.91 -15.36 13.59
N ARG A 450 -4.59 -15.54 13.75
CA ARG A 450 -3.83 -16.58 13.06
C ARG A 450 -4.29 -17.99 13.43
N ALA A 451 -4.53 -18.23 14.72
CA ALA A 451 -5.03 -19.52 15.20
C ALA A 451 -6.41 -19.84 14.61
N ARG A 452 -7.29 -18.83 14.51
CA ARG A 452 -8.59 -18.97 13.85
C ARG A 452 -8.45 -19.27 12.35
N MET A 453 -7.53 -18.61 11.64
CA MET A 453 -7.27 -18.89 10.22
C MET A 453 -6.72 -20.32 10.03
N ALA A 454 -5.77 -20.74 10.87
CA ALA A 454 -5.21 -22.10 10.83
C ALA A 454 -6.27 -23.17 11.12
N ALA A 455 -7.13 -22.95 12.12
CA ALA A 455 -8.27 -23.81 12.43
C ALA A 455 -9.25 -23.93 11.25
N GLY A 456 -9.54 -22.81 10.58
CA GLY A 456 -10.35 -22.77 9.37
C GLY A 456 -9.76 -23.61 8.22
N LEU A 457 -8.46 -23.47 7.96
CA LEU A 457 -7.75 -24.27 6.95
C LEU A 457 -7.71 -25.76 7.32
N LEU A 458 -7.48 -26.09 8.59
CA LEU A 458 -7.46 -27.47 9.09
C LEU A 458 -8.81 -28.16 8.86
N ASP A 459 -9.91 -27.50 9.23
CA ASP A 459 -11.26 -28.03 9.04
C ASP A 459 -11.62 -28.17 7.55
N ALA A 460 -11.25 -27.19 6.72
CA ALA A 460 -11.46 -27.28 5.27
C ALA A 460 -10.66 -28.41 4.62
N HIS A 461 -9.39 -28.60 5.03
CA HIS A 461 -8.55 -29.71 4.58
C HIS A 461 -9.15 -31.06 5.00
N HIS A 462 -9.64 -31.16 6.23
CA HIS A 462 -10.32 -32.36 6.73
C HIS A 462 -11.59 -32.67 5.93
N CYS A 463 -12.44 -31.68 5.70
CA CYS A 463 -13.68 -31.85 4.92
C CYS A 463 -13.39 -32.29 3.48
N ALA A 464 -12.40 -31.69 2.82
CA ALA A 464 -12.02 -32.04 1.45
C ALA A 464 -11.54 -33.49 1.29
N ARG A 465 -11.03 -34.09 2.38
CA ARG A 465 -10.49 -35.46 2.40
C ARG A 465 -11.39 -36.47 3.11
N SER A 466 -12.60 -36.08 3.49
CA SER A 466 -13.56 -36.97 4.19
C SER A 466 -13.92 -38.24 3.41
N ALA A 467 -13.83 -38.23 2.07
CA ALA A 467 -14.06 -39.40 1.21
C ALA A 467 -12.88 -40.40 1.20
N ALA A 468 -11.69 -39.97 1.62
CA ALA A 468 -10.47 -40.78 1.70
C ALA A 468 -9.74 -40.44 3.02
N PRO A 469 -10.28 -40.90 4.17
CA PRO A 469 -9.73 -40.57 5.48
C PRO A 469 -8.30 -41.11 5.61
N VAL A 470 -7.44 -40.29 6.19
CA VAL A 470 -6.03 -40.62 6.43
C VAL A 470 -5.84 -40.71 7.94
N ASP A 471 -5.07 -41.69 8.41
CA ASP A 471 -4.70 -41.78 9.82
C ASP A 471 -3.71 -40.65 10.17
N VAL A 472 -4.16 -39.74 11.04
CA VAL A 472 -3.41 -38.55 11.48
C VAL A 472 -3.02 -38.63 12.97
N GLY A 473 -3.35 -39.74 13.65
CA GLY A 473 -3.12 -39.95 15.08
C GLY A 473 -4.11 -39.21 16.00
N ASP A 474 -4.26 -39.74 17.23
CA ASP A 474 -5.29 -39.33 18.19
C ASP A 474 -5.24 -37.83 18.57
N ALA A 475 -4.04 -37.27 18.73
CA ALA A 475 -3.88 -35.88 19.14
C ALA A 475 -4.38 -34.88 18.08
N VAL A 476 -4.15 -35.17 16.80
CA VAL A 476 -4.61 -34.33 15.69
C VAL A 476 -6.11 -34.50 15.51
N THR A 477 -6.62 -35.73 15.61
CA THR A 477 -8.07 -36.02 15.58
C THR A 477 -8.82 -35.25 16.66
N ALA A 478 -8.35 -35.29 17.91
CA ALA A 478 -8.95 -34.53 19.01
C ALA A 478 -8.93 -33.02 18.76
N THR A 479 -7.87 -32.50 18.11
CA THR A 479 -7.78 -31.08 17.73
C THR A 479 -8.81 -30.72 16.67
N ILE A 480 -8.97 -31.56 15.64
CA ILE A 480 -10.00 -31.37 14.59
C ILE A 480 -11.39 -31.37 15.21
N GLU A 481 -11.69 -32.32 16.09
CA GLU A 481 -12.97 -32.39 16.80
C GLU A 481 -13.23 -31.14 17.66
N ALA A 482 -12.22 -30.68 18.40
CA ALA A 482 -12.32 -29.45 19.20
C ALA A 482 -12.57 -28.21 18.33
N VAL A 483 -11.86 -28.08 17.19
CA VAL A 483 -12.07 -27.00 16.22
C VAL A 483 -13.51 -27.01 15.71
N ARG A 484 -14.04 -28.19 15.36
CA ARG A 484 -15.41 -28.32 14.84
C ARG A 484 -16.46 -28.08 15.92
N ALA A 485 -16.23 -28.53 17.16
CA ALA A 485 -17.12 -28.31 18.30
C ALA A 485 -17.21 -26.84 18.72
N ALA A 486 -16.15 -26.05 18.51
CA ALA A 486 -16.14 -24.61 18.79
C ALA A 486 -16.91 -23.77 17.75
N ARG A 487 -17.28 -24.35 16.61
CA ARG A 487 -18.02 -23.66 15.54
C ARG A 487 -19.52 -23.67 15.81
N VAL A 488 -20.21 -22.60 15.42
CA VAL A 488 -21.67 -22.55 15.39
C VAL A 488 -22.18 -23.53 14.33
N ARG A 489 -23.24 -24.28 14.68
CA ARG A 489 -23.85 -25.28 13.80
C ARG A 489 -24.29 -24.65 12.47
N GLU A 490 -23.96 -25.32 11.36
CA GLU A 490 -24.36 -24.89 10.03
C GLU A 490 -25.87 -25.08 9.79
N ALA A 491 -26.45 -24.18 9.01
CA ALA A 491 -27.84 -24.26 8.54
C ALA A 491 -28.03 -25.38 7.50
N SER A 492 -29.22 -25.93 7.40
CA SER A 492 -29.58 -26.83 6.31
C SER A 492 -29.73 -26.10 4.97
N ALA A 493 -29.75 -26.86 3.87
CA ALA A 493 -29.97 -26.30 2.53
C ALA A 493 -31.31 -25.54 2.41
N SER A 494 -32.34 -25.95 3.16
CA SER A 494 -33.66 -25.29 3.16
C SER A 494 -33.67 -23.93 3.88
N GLU A 495 -32.79 -23.77 4.87
CA GLU A 495 -32.63 -22.57 5.70
C GLU A 495 -31.63 -21.57 5.10
N THR A 496 -30.76 -22.02 4.21
CA THR A 496 -29.76 -21.18 3.53
C THR A 496 -30.43 -20.23 2.52
N PRO A 497 -30.02 -18.96 2.38
CA PRO A 497 -30.58 -18.05 1.37
C PRO A 497 -30.47 -18.62 -0.05
N ARG A 498 -31.56 -18.54 -0.84
CA ARG A 498 -31.66 -19.20 -2.16
C ARG A 498 -30.53 -18.81 -3.12
N ALA A 499 -30.07 -17.56 -3.06
CA ALA A 499 -28.99 -17.07 -3.92
C ALA A 499 -27.63 -17.72 -3.64
N LEU A 500 -27.44 -18.33 -2.46
CA LEU A 500 -26.17 -18.96 -2.03
C LEU A 500 -26.23 -20.49 -2.07
N ARG A 501 -27.37 -21.12 -2.40
CA ARG A 501 -27.54 -22.59 -2.38
C ARG A 501 -26.85 -23.30 -3.54
N LYS A 502 -26.82 -22.67 -4.72
CA LYS A 502 -26.31 -23.33 -5.92
C LYS A 502 -24.79 -23.22 -5.96
N ALA A 503 -24.10 -24.34 -5.85
CA ALA A 503 -22.67 -24.40 -6.05
C ALA A 503 -22.33 -23.90 -7.47
N GLY A 504 -21.48 -22.87 -7.52
CA GLY A 504 -20.86 -22.35 -8.73
C GLY A 504 -19.37 -22.67 -8.76
N PRO A 505 -18.69 -22.48 -9.91
CA PRO A 505 -17.24 -22.60 -9.97
C PRO A 505 -16.62 -21.57 -9.02
N ALA A 506 -15.77 -22.04 -8.12
CA ALA A 506 -15.04 -21.20 -7.19
C ALA A 506 -13.55 -21.57 -7.22
N THR A 507 -12.69 -20.56 -7.16
CA THR A 507 -11.24 -20.78 -7.16
C THR A 507 -10.78 -21.40 -5.84
N THR A 508 -9.66 -22.14 -5.85
CA THR A 508 -9.03 -22.67 -4.63
C THR A 508 -8.76 -21.56 -3.61
N MET A 509 -8.36 -20.38 -4.08
CA MET A 509 -8.15 -19.20 -3.23
C MET A 509 -9.43 -18.74 -2.54
N ASN A 510 -10.56 -18.67 -3.25
CA ASN A 510 -11.83 -18.22 -2.65
C ASN A 510 -12.39 -19.26 -1.66
N ARG A 511 -12.16 -20.56 -1.92
CA ARG A 511 -12.46 -21.63 -0.96
C ARG A 511 -11.63 -21.50 0.32
N ALA A 512 -10.33 -21.27 0.18
CA ALA A 512 -9.44 -21.02 1.32
C ALA A 512 -9.80 -19.76 2.10
N LEU A 513 -10.13 -18.66 1.40
CA LEU A 513 -10.63 -17.44 2.03
C LEU A 513 -11.89 -17.73 2.84
N ALA A 514 -12.89 -18.38 2.26
CA ALA A 514 -14.11 -18.75 2.98
C ALA A 514 -13.83 -19.60 4.24
N ALA A 515 -12.86 -20.52 4.17
CA ALA A 515 -12.48 -21.37 5.29
C ALA A 515 -11.83 -20.61 6.46
N MET A 516 -10.98 -19.60 6.17
CA MET A 516 -10.25 -18.83 7.18
C MET A 516 -11.06 -17.71 7.84
N LEU A 517 -12.21 -17.36 7.26
CA LEU A 517 -13.01 -16.23 7.70
C LEU A 517 -13.93 -16.59 8.89
N PRO A 518 -14.31 -15.60 9.72
CA PRO A 518 -15.32 -15.80 10.76
C PRO A 518 -16.62 -16.38 10.18
N GLN A 519 -17.30 -17.25 10.93
CA GLN A 519 -18.62 -17.74 10.51
C GLN A 519 -19.61 -16.59 10.42
N VAL A 520 -20.33 -16.53 9.30
CA VAL A 520 -21.45 -15.60 9.12
C VAL A 520 -22.71 -16.28 9.60
N LEU A 521 -23.45 -15.63 10.49
CA LEU A 521 -24.66 -16.19 11.08
C LEU A 521 -25.90 -15.77 10.27
N LEU A 522 -26.94 -16.61 10.29
CA LEU A 522 -28.27 -16.21 9.87
C LEU A 522 -28.84 -15.20 10.88
N LYS A 523 -29.85 -14.44 10.49
CA LYS A 523 -30.47 -13.37 11.29
C LYS A 523 -30.95 -13.79 12.69
N ASP A 524 -31.15 -15.09 12.92
CA ASP A 524 -31.48 -15.66 14.24
C ASP A 524 -30.29 -15.74 15.22
N GLY A 525 -29.06 -15.58 14.73
CA GLY A 525 -27.83 -15.70 15.53
C GLY A 525 -27.50 -17.10 16.05
N GLN A 526 -28.28 -18.13 15.70
CA GLN A 526 -28.15 -19.50 16.20
C GLN A 526 -27.50 -20.44 15.18
N ARG A 527 -27.58 -20.10 13.89
CA ARG A 527 -27.11 -20.96 12.79
C ARG A 527 -26.12 -20.20 11.91
N ALA A 528 -25.04 -20.88 11.51
CA ALA A 528 -24.06 -20.34 10.57
C ALA A 528 -24.42 -20.68 9.12
N LEU A 529 -23.97 -19.84 8.18
CA LEU A 529 -23.95 -20.19 6.76
C LEU A 529 -23.09 -21.44 6.54
N PRO A 530 -23.55 -22.41 5.74
CA PRO A 530 -22.75 -23.57 5.38
C PRO A 530 -21.46 -23.19 4.67
N ALA A 531 -20.43 -24.04 4.76
CA ALA A 531 -19.14 -23.82 4.11
C ALA A 531 -19.28 -23.47 2.61
N GLU A 532 -20.03 -24.26 1.84
CA GLU A 532 -20.22 -24.01 0.40
C GLU A 532 -21.00 -22.70 0.13
N ALA A 533 -21.99 -22.36 0.98
CA ALA A 533 -22.71 -21.09 0.86
C ALA A 533 -21.80 -19.89 1.17
N THR A 534 -20.84 -20.05 2.08
CA THR A 534 -19.82 -19.05 2.40
C THR A 534 -18.88 -18.84 1.21
N VAL A 535 -18.49 -19.90 0.50
CA VAL A 535 -17.74 -19.81 -0.76
C VAL A 535 -18.54 -19.00 -1.80
N GLN A 536 -19.82 -19.31 -1.98
CA GLN A 536 -20.67 -18.57 -2.92
C GLN A 536 -20.88 -17.10 -2.50
N LEU A 537 -20.87 -16.80 -1.20
CA LEU A 537 -20.88 -15.44 -0.69
C LEU A 537 -19.58 -14.71 -1.11
N VAL A 538 -18.39 -15.29 -0.85
CA VAL A 538 -17.10 -14.71 -1.30
C VAL A 538 -17.12 -14.45 -2.80
N GLU A 539 -17.55 -15.42 -3.61
CA GLU A 539 -17.67 -15.27 -5.07
C GLU A 539 -18.61 -14.13 -5.47
N ALA A 540 -19.75 -13.96 -4.79
CA ALA A 540 -20.64 -12.82 -5.01
C ALA A 540 -19.96 -11.49 -4.68
N LEU A 541 -19.21 -11.43 -3.57
CA LEU A 541 -18.49 -10.23 -3.12
C LEU A 541 -17.35 -9.82 -4.07
N THR A 542 -16.74 -10.75 -4.82
CA THR A 542 -15.73 -10.41 -5.84
C THR A 542 -16.25 -9.46 -6.93
N LYS A 543 -17.57 -9.40 -7.11
CA LYS A 543 -18.25 -8.54 -8.09
C LYS A 543 -18.51 -7.13 -7.57
N ALA A 544 -18.17 -6.85 -6.31
CA ALA A 544 -18.38 -5.56 -5.67
C ALA A 544 -17.47 -4.50 -6.30
N THR A 545 -18.05 -3.33 -6.55
CA THR A 545 -17.31 -2.11 -6.87
C THR A 545 -17.89 -0.97 -6.05
N PRO A 546 -17.13 0.10 -5.78
CA PRO A 546 -17.57 1.14 -4.85
C PRO A 546 -18.89 1.81 -5.21
N ARG A 547 -19.38 1.71 -6.45
CA ARG A 547 -20.64 2.35 -6.89
C ARG A 547 -21.72 1.37 -7.32
N ARG A 548 -21.42 0.08 -7.35
CA ARG A 548 -22.36 -0.94 -7.82
C ARG A 548 -23.12 -1.49 -6.63
N ARG A 549 -24.45 -1.43 -6.69
CA ARG A 549 -25.32 -2.12 -5.72
C ARG A 549 -25.30 -3.64 -5.95
N PRO A 550 -25.49 -4.46 -4.90
CA PRO A 550 -25.70 -5.89 -5.08
C PRO A 550 -26.88 -6.14 -6.04
N ALA A 551 -26.83 -7.25 -6.78
CA ALA A 551 -28.02 -7.73 -7.48
C ALA A 551 -29.11 -8.08 -6.44
N ALA A 552 -30.40 -7.90 -6.77
CA ALA A 552 -31.51 -8.10 -5.83
C ALA A 552 -31.43 -9.41 -5.04
N ARG A 553 -31.14 -10.53 -5.71
CA ARG A 553 -30.97 -11.85 -5.07
C ARG A 553 -29.80 -11.91 -4.08
N VAL A 554 -28.71 -11.17 -4.34
CA VAL A 554 -27.57 -11.07 -3.41
C VAL A 554 -27.94 -10.17 -2.23
N GLN A 555 -28.65 -9.07 -2.47
CA GLN A 555 -29.15 -8.20 -1.39
C GLN A 555 -30.08 -8.97 -0.45
N GLU A 556 -31.06 -9.70 -0.97
CA GLU A 556 -31.95 -10.57 -0.18
C GLU A 556 -31.16 -11.59 0.66
N ALA A 557 -30.07 -12.12 0.11
CA ALA A 557 -29.21 -13.03 0.86
C ALA A 557 -28.45 -12.33 1.97
N LEU A 558 -27.93 -11.10 1.75
CA LEU A 558 -27.26 -10.30 2.78
C LEU A 558 -28.22 -9.88 3.90
N ASP A 559 -29.45 -9.51 3.56
CA ASP A 559 -30.50 -9.07 4.51
C ASP A 559 -30.98 -10.21 5.44
N ALA A 560 -30.74 -11.46 5.05
CA ALA A 560 -31.02 -12.66 5.84
C ALA A 560 -29.88 -13.04 6.81
N LEU A 561 -28.76 -12.31 6.79
CA LEU A 561 -27.60 -12.57 7.64
C LEU A 561 -27.60 -11.64 8.85
N GLU A 562 -26.97 -12.08 9.94
CA GLU A 562 -26.81 -11.29 11.14
C GLU A 562 -25.77 -10.17 10.90
N PRO A 563 -26.12 -8.88 11.12
CA PRO A 563 -25.27 -7.76 10.71
C PRO A 563 -23.87 -7.73 11.30
N ARG A 564 -23.68 -8.12 12.57
CA ARG A 564 -22.39 -8.05 13.25
C ARG A 564 -21.42 -9.10 12.72
N SER A 565 -21.86 -10.34 12.55
CA SER A 565 -21.08 -11.44 11.99
C SER A 565 -20.73 -11.18 10.51
N LEU A 566 -21.66 -10.60 9.74
CA LEU A 566 -21.40 -10.18 8.36
C LEU A 566 -20.34 -9.07 8.28
N PHE A 567 -20.38 -8.10 9.20
CA PHE A 567 -19.35 -7.06 9.30
C PHE A 567 -17.98 -7.66 9.64
N GLU A 568 -17.88 -8.49 10.67
CA GLU A 568 -16.61 -9.12 11.08
C GLU A 568 -16.03 -9.99 9.95
N PHE A 569 -16.88 -10.72 9.23
CA PHE A 569 -16.52 -11.47 8.02
C PHE A 569 -15.96 -10.55 6.93
N GLY A 570 -16.70 -9.50 6.55
CA GLY A 570 -16.29 -8.56 5.51
C GLY A 570 -15.00 -7.82 5.85
N TRP A 571 -14.83 -7.43 7.12
CA TRP A 571 -13.63 -6.75 7.60
C TRP A 571 -12.40 -7.68 7.59
N THR A 572 -12.57 -8.93 8.05
CA THR A 572 -11.50 -9.94 8.02
C THR A 572 -11.13 -10.32 6.59
N LEU A 573 -12.11 -10.33 5.66
CA LEU A 573 -11.87 -10.58 4.23
C LEU A 573 -10.97 -9.50 3.62
N LEU A 574 -11.21 -8.22 3.91
CA LEU A 574 -10.29 -7.15 3.50
C LEU A 574 -8.87 -7.37 4.06
N GLY A 575 -8.76 -7.73 5.34
CA GLY A 575 -7.48 -7.99 6.00
C GLY A 575 -6.71 -9.15 5.37
N THR A 576 -7.38 -10.27 5.12
CA THR A 576 -6.81 -11.50 4.54
C THR A 576 -6.49 -11.34 3.06
N TRP A 577 -7.32 -10.58 2.33
CA TRP A 577 -7.06 -10.28 0.93
C TRP A 577 -5.81 -9.40 0.76
N ARG A 578 -5.62 -8.38 1.61
CA ARG A 578 -4.42 -7.51 1.56
C ARG A 578 -3.11 -8.27 1.71
N THR A 579 -3.15 -9.45 2.33
CA THR A 579 -1.98 -10.31 2.54
C THR A 579 -1.78 -11.33 1.41
N SER A 580 -2.76 -11.51 0.51
CA SER A 580 -2.65 -12.43 -0.65
C SER A 580 -1.63 -11.98 -1.71
N GLY A 581 -1.28 -10.69 -1.75
CA GLY A 581 -0.23 -10.13 -2.61
C GLY A 581 -0.66 -9.58 -3.97
N ASP A 582 -1.94 -9.71 -4.33
CA ASP A 582 -2.52 -9.18 -5.58
C ASP A 582 -2.92 -7.70 -5.46
N THR A 583 -1.97 -6.80 -5.24
CA THR A 583 -2.23 -5.38 -4.93
C THR A 583 -2.94 -4.59 -6.03
N ASP A 584 -2.90 -5.06 -7.27
CA ASP A 584 -3.37 -4.30 -8.43
C ASP A 584 -4.87 -4.51 -8.70
N ARG A 585 -5.49 -5.49 -8.04
CA ARG A 585 -6.92 -5.82 -8.13
C ARG A 585 -7.72 -5.52 -6.84
N ALA A 586 -7.15 -4.71 -5.94
CA ALA A 586 -7.68 -4.35 -4.62
C ALA A 586 -9.05 -3.69 -4.57
N GLY A 587 -9.65 -3.37 -5.72
CA GLY A 587 -10.92 -2.65 -5.78
C GLY A 587 -12.05 -3.40 -5.08
N TRP A 588 -12.18 -4.71 -5.30
CA TRP A 588 -13.38 -5.43 -4.84
C TRP A 588 -13.35 -5.76 -3.34
N ALA A 589 -12.20 -6.13 -2.78
CA ALA A 589 -12.09 -6.52 -1.37
C ALA A 589 -12.35 -5.35 -0.41
N LEU A 590 -12.01 -4.13 -0.83
CA LEU A 590 -12.43 -2.90 -0.16
C LEU A 590 -13.89 -2.56 -0.49
N ALA A 591 -14.29 -2.66 -1.76
CA ALA A 591 -15.64 -2.29 -2.20
C ALA A 591 -16.76 -3.12 -1.56
N GLN A 592 -16.52 -4.40 -1.30
CA GLN A 592 -17.51 -5.28 -0.67
C GLN A 592 -17.90 -4.82 0.73
N LEU A 593 -17.10 -4.00 1.42
CA LEU A 593 -17.49 -3.37 2.68
C LEU A 593 -18.70 -2.45 2.53
N GLY A 594 -18.99 -1.95 1.33
CA GLY A 594 -20.25 -1.24 1.05
C GLY A 594 -21.47 -2.15 1.07
N TRP A 595 -21.28 -3.48 0.99
CA TRP A 595 -22.35 -4.49 1.01
C TRP A 595 -22.41 -5.21 2.36
N THR A 596 -21.27 -5.47 3.00
CA THR A 596 -21.17 -6.28 4.23
C THR A 596 -20.93 -5.45 5.50
N GLY A 597 -20.46 -4.21 5.35
CA GLY A 597 -19.80 -3.50 6.44
C GLY A 597 -20.70 -2.63 7.32
N GLY A 598 -21.86 -2.20 6.81
CA GLY A 598 -22.78 -1.32 7.54
C GLY A 598 -22.13 -0.05 8.12
N ASP A 599 -22.73 0.46 9.19
CA ASP A 599 -22.29 1.71 9.83
C ASP A 599 -20.94 1.60 10.54
N GLU A 600 -20.58 0.41 11.02
CA GLU A 600 -19.31 0.19 11.70
C GLU A 600 -18.13 0.25 10.72
N ALA A 601 -18.27 -0.36 9.53
CA ALA A 601 -17.26 -0.19 8.48
C ALA A 601 -17.17 1.28 8.06
N ALA A 602 -18.29 1.98 7.94
CA ALA A 602 -18.29 3.39 7.59
C ALA A 602 -17.46 4.23 8.58
N ARG A 603 -17.67 4.04 9.89
CA ARG A 603 -16.88 4.70 10.95
C ARG A 603 -15.40 4.41 10.85
N ARG A 604 -15.01 3.14 10.67
CA ARG A 604 -13.59 2.74 10.57
C ARG A 604 -12.92 3.27 9.31
N LEU A 605 -13.59 3.23 8.16
CA LEU A 605 -13.08 3.79 6.90
C LEU A 605 -12.92 5.31 6.98
N GLY A 606 -13.89 6.02 7.57
CA GLY A 606 -13.80 7.46 7.82
C GLY A 606 -12.66 7.83 8.76
N ALA A 607 -12.50 7.09 9.86
CA ALA A 607 -11.40 7.28 10.81
C ALA A 607 -10.03 7.03 10.16
N MET A 608 -9.90 5.96 9.37
CA MET A 608 -8.71 5.66 8.58
C MET A 608 -8.33 6.83 7.66
N ALA A 609 -9.30 7.33 6.88
CA ALA A 609 -9.06 8.45 5.96
C ALA A 609 -8.66 9.75 6.69
N ARG A 610 -9.25 10.06 7.85
CA ARG A 610 -8.88 11.25 8.64
C ARG A 610 -7.50 11.13 9.29
N SER A 611 -7.09 9.93 9.68
CA SER A 611 -5.80 9.68 10.34
C SER A 611 -4.61 9.77 9.38
N TRP A 612 -4.85 9.70 8.06
CA TRP A 612 -3.82 9.71 7.03
C TRP A 612 -3.10 11.06 6.92
N THR A 613 -1.76 11.05 6.93
CA THR A 613 -0.93 12.26 6.94
C THR A 613 -0.06 12.42 5.68
N GLY A 614 0.27 11.34 4.97
CA GLY A 614 1.21 11.33 3.83
C GLY A 614 0.59 11.22 2.44
N GLN A 615 1.42 11.35 1.40
CA GLN A 615 1.02 11.12 -0.01
C GLN A 615 1.19 9.66 -0.44
N ASP A 616 2.15 8.95 0.15
CA ASP A 616 2.37 7.53 -0.15
C ASP A 616 1.15 6.72 0.28
N GLY A 617 0.74 5.76 -0.55
CA GLY A 617 -0.40 4.88 -0.27
C GLY A 617 -1.78 5.58 -0.20
N ILE A 618 -1.90 6.86 -0.53
CA ILE A 618 -3.15 7.65 -0.45
C ILE A 618 -4.30 7.10 -1.29
N ARG A 619 -3.98 6.21 -2.25
CA ARG A 619 -4.96 5.51 -3.08
C ARG A 619 -5.98 4.73 -2.24
N LEU A 620 -5.52 4.04 -1.19
CA LEU A 620 -6.39 3.22 -0.34
C LEU A 620 -7.44 4.08 0.41
N PRO A 621 -7.05 5.15 1.13
CA PRO A 621 -8.00 6.09 1.69
C PRO A 621 -8.95 6.72 0.67
N LEU A 622 -8.47 7.04 -0.54
CA LEU A 622 -9.33 7.59 -1.60
C LEU A 622 -10.40 6.59 -2.06
N ASP A 623 -10.02 5.34 -2.30
CA ASP A 623 -10.95 4.28 -2.68
C ASP A 623 -11.94 3.98 -1.54
N ALA A 624 -11.53 4.11 -0.28
CA ALA A 624 -12.44 3.99 0.86
C ALA A 624 -13.53 5.07 0.87
N LEU A 625 -13.23 6.31 0.44
CA LEU A 625 -14.25 7.35 0.31
C LEU A 625 -15.28 7.01 -0.77
N ASP A 626 -14.84 6.38 -1.86
CA ASP A 626 -15.76 5.91 -2.89
C ASP A 626 -16.68 4.80 -2.35
N VAL A 627 -16.20 3.93 -1.45
CA VAL A 627 -17.04 2.93 -0.78
C VAL A 627 -18.06 3.58 0.14
N LEU A 628 -17.67 4.60 0.93
CA LEU A 628 -18.61 5.36 1.77
C LEU A 628 -19.72 6.01 0.92
N ALA A 629 -19.34 6.61 -0.21
CA ALA A 629 -20.30 7.25 -1.11
C ALA A 629 -21.24 6.23 -1.75
N GLY A 630 -20.77 5.02 -2.04
CA GLY A 630 -21.57 3.91 -2.55
C GLY A 630 -22.57 3.34 -1.56
N ALA A 631 -22.15 3.19 -0.30
CA ALA A 631 -23.01 2.72 0.78
C ALA A 631 -24.21 3.66 0.98
N ASN A 632 -23.97 4.98 0.87
CA ASN A 632 -24.99 6.02 0.85
C ASN A 632 -25.95 6.02 2.06
N THR A 633 -25.50 5.48 3.20
CA THR A 633 -26.18 5.57 4.50
C THR A 633 -25.84 6.90 5.18
N ASP A 634 -26.66 7.33 6.13
CA ASP A 634 -26.44 8.60 6.85
C ASP A 634 -25.10 8.60 7.57
N ILE A 635 -24.74 7.49 8.24
CA ILE A 635 -23.42 7.35 8.86
C ILE A 635 -22.29 7.44 7.83
N ALA A 636 -22.42 6.85 6.65
CA ALA A 636 -21.40 6.94 5.61
C ALA A 636 -21.23 8.38 5.09
N LEU A 637 -22.33 9.12 4.93
CA LEU A 637 -22.32 10.53 4.53
C LEU A 637 -21.76 11.43 5.65
N ILE A 638 -22.06 11.16 6.92
CA ILE A 638 -21.44 11.81 8.08
C ILE A 638 -19.92 11.61 8.04
N GLN A 639 -19.45 10.38 7.81
CA GLN A 639 -18.01 10.10 7.75
C GLN A 639 -17.34 10.81 6.57
N LEU A 640 -18.00 10.91 5.40
CA LEU A 640 -17.53 11.73 4.29
C LEU A 640 -17.45 13.21 4.66
N HIS A 641 -18.46 13.76 5.34
CA HIS A 641 -18.46 15.15 5.80
C HIS A 641 -17.31 15.42 6.79
N LEU A 642 -17.08 14.52 7.74
CA LEU A 642 -15.96 14.60 8.68
C LEU A 642 -14.60 14.53 7.97
N VAL A 643 -14.46 13.73 6.90
CA VAL A 643 -13.23 13.70 6.09
C VAL A 643 -13.05 15.00 5.32
N ALA A 644 -14.10 15.52 4.69
CA ALA A 644 -14.07 16.76 3.92
C ALA A 644 -13.59 17.95 4.77
N SER A 645 -14.01 18.01 6.03
CA SER A 645 -13.64 19.08 6.96
C SER A 645 -12.26 18.86 7.63
N LYS A 646 -11.97 17.65 8.12
CA LYS A 646 -10.83 17.41 9.05
C LYS A 646 -9.61 16.69 8.45
N ALA A 647 -9.69 16.06 7.28
CA ALA A 647 -8.56 15.29 6.75
C ALA A 647 -7.35 16.20 6.46
N LYS A 648 -6.12 15.80 6.82
CA LYS A 648 -4.94 16.64 6.55
C LYS A 648 -4.64 16.78 5.04
N PRO A 649 -4.67 15.71 4.22
CA PRO A 649 -4.36 15.82 2.79
C PRO A 649 -5.49 16.51 2.00
N LYS A 650 -5.15 17.57 1.26
CA LYS A 650 -6.10 18.33 0.41
C LYS A 650 -6.82 17.44 -0.62
N ARG A 651 -6.13 16.42 -1.15
CA ARG A 651 -6.74 15.43 -2.07
C ARG A 651 -7.91 14.67 -1.45
N LEU A 652 -7.81 14.28 -0.17
CA LEU A 652 -8.90 13.60 0.54
C LEU A 652 -10.06 14.56 0.82
N LYS A 653 -9.76 15.79 1.28
CA LYS A 653 -10.80 16.83 1.47
C LYS A 653 -11.61 17.06 0.20
N ASN A 654 -10.92 17.32 -0.91
CA ASN A 654 -11.53 17.63 -2.21
C ASN A 654 -12.35 16.45 -2.76
N ARG A 655 -11.85 15.22 -2.62
CA ARG A 655 -12.58 14.03 -3.05
C ARG A 655 -13.84 13.82 -2.21
N ALA A 656 -13.74 13.88 -0.88
CA ALA A 656 -14.88 13.77 0.02
C ALA A 656 -15.95 14.84 -0.25
N GLY A 657 -15.54 16.10 -0.40
CA GLY A 657 -16.47 17.21 -0.74
C GLY A 657 -17.15 17.03 -2.10
N THR A 658 -16.44 16.48 -3.09
CA THR A 658 -17.03 16.15 -4.40
C THR A 658 -18.07 15.03 -4.31
N LEU A 659 -17.78 13.99 -3.52
CA LEU A 659 -18.70 12.87 -3.30
C LEU A 659 -19.96 13.32 -2.54
N LEU A 660 -19.82 14.18 -1.53
CA LEU A 660 -20.95 14.77 -0.81
C LEU A 660 -21.86 15.60 -1.70
N ARG A 661 -21.30 16.46 -2.56
CA ARG A 661 -22.11 17.26 -3.51
C ARG A 661 -22.89 16.37 -4.47
N LYS A 662 -22.29 15.26 -4.93
CA LYS A 662 -22.99 14.28 -5.77
C LYS A 662 -24.11 13.56 -5.01
N ALA A 663 -23.87 13.18 -3.75
CA ALA A 663 -24.87 12.53 -2.91
C ALA A 663 -26.03 13.47 -2.55
N ALA A 664 -25.76 14.77 -2.37
CA ALA A 664 -26.75 15.82 -2.15
C ALA A 664 -27.60 16.05 -3.40
N ALA A 665 -26.96 16.25 -4.56
CA ALA A 665 -27.65 16.44 -5.84
C ALA A 665 -28.56 15.26 -6.21
N ALA A 666 -28.13 14.02 -5.92
CA ALA A 666 -28.96 12.83 -6.12
C ALA A 666 -30.23 12.78 -5.24
N ARG A 667 -30.29 13.60 -4.18
CA ARG A 667 -31.45 13.77 -3.29
C ARG A 667 -32.21 15.07 -3.54
N GLY A 668 -31.84 15.86 -4.56
CA GLY A 668 -32.41 17.19 -4.78
C GLY A 668 -32.03 18.20 -3.69
N LEU A 669 -30.96 17.95 -2.94
CA LEU A 669 -30.51 18.80 -1.84
C LEU A 669 -29.23 19.56 -2.23
N THR A 670 -29.08 20.77 -1.70
CA THR A 670 -27.78 21.44 -1.65
C THR A 670 -26.85 20.77 -0.62
N GLY A 671 -25.55 21.05 -0.70
CA GLY A 671 -24.59 20.55 0.29
C GLY A 671 -24.91 20.97 1.72
N GLU A 672 -25.47 22.18 1.90
CA GLU A 672 -25.89 22.69 3.20
C GLU A 672 -27.18 22.03 3.70
N GLN A 673 -28.19 21.86 2.84
CA GLN A 673 -29.42 21.13 3.19
C GLN A 673 -29.15 19.67 3.55
N LEU A 674 -28.19 19.03 2.86
CA LEU A 674 -27.75 17.69 3.24
C LEU A 674 -27.03 17.71 4.59
N ALA A 675 -26.16 18.69 4.84
CA ALA A 675 -25.44 18.77 6.11
C ALA A 675 -26.35 19.08 7.31
N ASP A 676 -27.47 19.79 7.12
CA ASP A 676 -28.50 19.98 8.16
C ASP A 676 -29.16 18.65 8.56
N ARG A 677 -29.37 17.74 7.58
CA ARG A 677 -29.99 16.42 7.79
C ARG A 677 -29.03 15.35 8.32
N LEU A 678 -27.72 15.59 8.22
CA LEU A 678 -26.69 14.63 8.61
C LEU A 678 -26.18 14.83 10.04
N VAL A 679 -26.84 15.66 10.86
CA VAL A 679 -26.46 15.77 12.27
C VAL A 679 -26.95 14.51 13.01
N PRO A 680 -26.07 13.73 13.67
CA PRO A 680 -26.51 12.59 14.47
C PRO A 680 -27.24 13.02 15.73
N ASP A 681 -28.17 12.20 16.21
CA ASP A 681 -28.79 12.36 17.54
C ASP A 681 -27.82 12.05 18.70
N PHE A 682 -26.73 11.33 18.42
CA PHE A 682 -25.75 10.82 19.39
C PHE A 682 -26.37 9.97 20.52
N GLY A 683 -27.48 9.30 20.26
CA GLY A 683 -28.21 8.51 21.26
C GLY A 683 -28.89 9.35 22.34
N LEU A 684 -29.10 10.65 22.08
CA LEU A 684 -29.91 11.51 22.92
C LEU A 684 -31.40 11.21 22.72
N ASP A 685 -32.18 11.33 23.79
CA ASP A 685 -33.63 11.19 23.75
C ASP A 685 -34.33 12.44 23.15
N ALA A 686 -35.66 12.39 23.05
CA ALA A 686 -36.45 13.48 22.51
C ALA A 686 -36.35 14.78 23.34
N ALA A 687 -35.93 14.73 24.60
CA ALA A 687 -35.66 15.93 25.42
C ALA A 687 -34.25 16.51 25.17
N GLY A 688 -33.45 15.87 24.31
CA GLY A 688 -32.06 16.24 24.05
C GLY A 688 -31.12 15.84 25.18
N SER A 689 -31.49 14.84 25.99
CA SER A 689 -30.73 14.37 27.13
C SER A 689 -30.30 12.90 26.94
N MET A 690 -29.40 12.40 27.78
CA MET A 690 -29.09 10.97 27.85
C MET A 690 -28.93 10.55 29.30
N THR A 691 -29.61 9.49 29.70
CA THR A 691 -29.46 8.90 31.04
C THR A 691 -28.35 7.85 31.03
N LEU A 692 -27.35 8.06 31.89
CA LEU A 692 -26.22 7.16 32.12
C LEU A 692 -26.46 6.39 33.41
N ASP A 693 -26.73 5.09 33.28
CA ASP A 693 -27.09 4.23 34.41
C ASP A 693 -25.86 3.53 35.01
N TYR A 694 -25.61 3.73 36.32
CA TYR A 694 -24.58 3.04 37.09
C TYR A 694 -25.20 2.01 38.06
N GLY A 695 -26.50 1.74 37.94
CA GLY A 695 -27.33 0.91 38.81
C GLY A 695 -27.92 1.71 39.97
N ARG A 696 -27.11 1.99 41.00
CA ARG A 696 -27.57 2.70 42.23
C ARG A 696 -27.64 4.22 42.13
N ARG A 697 -27.10 4.77 41.05
CA ARG A 697 -27.08 6.20 40.76
C ARG A 697 -27.12 6.40 39.26
N ARG A 698 -27.82 7.44 38.83
CA ARG A 698 -27.90 7.83 37.42
C ARG A 698 -27.35 9.23 37.23
N PHE A 699 -26.91 9.49 36.01
CA PHE A 699 -26.47 10.82 35.58
C PHE A 699 -27.20 11.20 34.30
N VAL A 700 -27.63 12.45 34.21
CA VAL A 700 -28.28 12.99 33.01
C VAL A 700 -27.30 13.87 32.28
N VAL A 701 -27.09 13.62 31.00
CA VAL A 701 -26.23 14.43 30.12
C VAL A 701 -27.00 15.67 29.66
N GLY A 702 -26.37 16.82 29.78
CA GLY A 702 -26.82 18.11 29.25
C GLY A 702 -25.73 18.81 28.44
N PHE A 703 -26.08 19.94 27.83
CA PHE A 703 -25.19 20.71 26.95
C PHE A 703 -25.24 22.20 27.28
N ASP A 704 -24.08 22.86 27.22
CA ASP A 704 -23.98 24.32 27.32
C ASP A 704 -24.25 25.01 25.96
N GLU A 705 -24.11 26.33 25.92
CA GLU A 705 -24.29 27.14 24.70
C GLU A 705 -23.30 26.81 23.58
N ARG A 706 -22.17 26.17 23.93
CA ARG A 706 -21.15 25.71 22.96
C ARG A 706 -21.29 24.23 22.62
N LEU A 707 -22.41 23.60 23.03
CA LEU A 707 -22.66 22.16 22.95
C LEU A 707 -21.57 21.33 23.64
N VAL A 708 -20.91 21.84 24.68
CA VAL A 708 -20.01 21.05 25.51
C VAL A 708 -20.84 20.16 26.43
N PRO A 709 -20.68 18.83 26.37
CA PRO A 709 -21.44 17.92 27.22
C PRO A 709 -21.03 18.06 28.69
N HIS A 710 -22.01 18.19 29.57
CA HIS A 710 -21.87 18.10 31.02
C HIS A 710 -22.84 17.05 31.58
N VAL A 711 -22.67 16.66 32.84
CA VAL A 711 -23.54 15.67 33.48
C VAL A 711 -24.08 16.21 34.79
N SER A 712 -25.34 15.96 35.08
CA SER A 712 -25.95 16.25 36.38
C SER A 712 -26.30 14.95 37.10
N ASP A 713 -26.20 14.93 38.43
CA ASP A 713 -26.70 13.79 39.22
C ASP A 713 -28.23 13.84 39.36
N GLU A 714 -28.83 12.81 39.98
CA GLU A 714 -30.28 12.71 40.18
C GLU A 714 -30.89 13.89 40.96
N ALA A 715 -30.08 14.63 41.74
CA ALA A 715 -30.51 15.83 42.43
C ALA A 715 -30.39 17.11 41.56
N GLY A 716 -30.05 16.96 40.27
CA GLY A 716 -29.86 18.07 39.33
C GLY A 716 -28.53 18.80 39.48
N LYS A 717 -27.61 18.33 40.33
CA LYS A 717 -26.34 19.05 40.57
C LYS A 717 -25.35 18.81 39.42
N PRO A 718 -24.89 19.88 38.72
CA PRO A 718 -24.00 19.74 37.58
C PRO A 718 -22.59 19.33 37.98
N ARG A 719 -21.95 18.51 37.13
CA ARG A 719 -20.58 18.02 37.23
C ARG A 719 -19.91 18.10 35.86
N LYS A 720 -18.69 18.64 35.84
CA LYS A 720 -17.87 18.77 34.62
C LYS A 720 -17.35 17.44 34.08
N THR A 721 -17.30 16.42 34.92
CA THR A 721 -16.79 15.10 34.57
C THR A 721 -17.70 14.02 35.12
N LEU A 722 -17.98 13.02 34.29
CA LEU A 722 -18.63 11.80 34.73
C LEU A 722 -17.67 11.05 35.68
N PRO A 723 -18.12 10.63 36.88
CA PRO A 723 -17.31 9.83 37.79
C PRO A 723 -16.84 8.53 37.14
N LYS A 724 -15.63 8.05 37.47
CA LYS A 724 -15.21 6.71 37.03
C LYS A 724 -16.09 5.63 37.71
N PRO A 725 -16.40 4.52 37.01
CA PRO A 725 -17.05 3.36 37.62
C PRO A 725 -16.28 2.89 38.86
N GLY A 726 -16.98 2.72 39.98
CA GLY A 726 -16.43 2.23 41.23
C GLY A 726 -16.90 0.82 41.60
N VAL A 727 -16.33 0.25 42.66
CA VAL A 727 -16.63 -1.13 43.12
C VAL A 727 -18.08 -1.34 43.57
N LYS A 728 -18.79 -0.24 43.89
CA LYS A 728 -20.20 -0.27 44.32
C LYS A 728 -21.20 -0.02 43.19
N ASP A 729 -20.71 0.30 41.99
CA ASP A 729 -21.54 0.49 40.80
C ASP A 729 -21.73 -0.85 40.07
N ASP A 730 -22.73 -0.93 39.20
CA ASP A 730 -22.99 -2.13 38.42
C ASP A 730 -21.81 -2.49 37.49
N PRO A 731 -21.31 -3.74 37.52
CA PRO A 731 -20.09 -4.13 36.80
C PRO A 731 -20.26 -4.15 35.27
N GLU A 732 -21.49 -4.19 34.74
CA GLU A 732 -21.77 -4.16 33.31
C GLU A 732 -22.25 -2.77 32.85
N LEU A 733 -23.21 -2.17 33.56
CA LEU A 733 -23.81 -0.91 33.15
C LEU A 733 -22.85 0.28 33.31
N ALA A 734 -22.08 0.34 34.40
CA ALA A 734 -21.25 1.52 34.67
C ALA A 734 -20.07 1.67 33.68
N PRO A 735 -19.29 0.63 33.33
CA PRO A 735 -18.27 0.74 32.28
C PRO A 735 -18.85 1.10 30.92
N ALA A 736 -20.00 0.53 30.56
CA ALA A 736 -20.69 0.83 29.30
C ALA A 736 -21.15 2.30 29.24
N ALA A 737 -21.78 2.80 30.31
CA ALA A 737 -22.21 4.19 30.44
C ALA A 737 -21.01 5.17 30.40
N TYR A 738 -19.89 4.83 31.06
CA TYR A 738 -18.68 5.63 31.00
C TYR A 738 -18.07 5.68 29.60
N ALA A 739 -18.04 4.54 28.89
CA ALA A 739 -17.57 4.49 27.50
C ALA A 739 -18.49 5.27 26.54
N ALA A 740 -19.80 5.16 26.72
CA ALA A 740 -20.80 5.90 25.94
C ALA A 740 -20.61 7.42 26.07
N PHE A 741 -20.46 7.93 27.30
CA PHE A 741 -20.21 9.36 27.53
C PHE A 741 -18.86 9.84 26.96
N ALA A 742 -17.81 9.01 27.06
CA ALA A 742 -16.51 9.33 26.47
C ALA A 742 -16.57 9.39 24.93
N GLY A 743 -17.32 8.48 24.31
CA GLY A 743 -17.65 8.50 22.88
C GLY A 743 -18.39 9.76 22.48
N LEU A 744 -19.51 10.06 23.15
CA LEU A 744 -20.31 11.27 22.93
C LEU A 744 -19.43 12.53 23.00
N LYS A 745 -18.63 12.69 24.05
CA LYS A 745 -17.77 13.86 24.22
C LYS A 745 -16.78 14.05 23.08
N LYS A 746 -16.25 12.96 22.53
CA LYS A 746 -15.32 12.99 21.39
C LYS A 746 -16.04 13.39 20.10
N ASP A 747 -17.22 12.83 19.88
CA ASP A 747 -17.95 13.03 18.64
C ASP A 747 -18.59 14.42 18.59
N VAL A 748 -19.26 14.85 19.66
CA VAL A 748 -19.85 16.19 19.79
C VAL A 748 -18.78 17.27 19.70
N ARG A 749 -17.60 17.11 20.32
CA ARG A 749 -16.48 18.06 20.19
C ARG A 749 -16.05 18.28 18.74
N THR A 750 -16.30 17.30 17.86
CA THR A 750 -15.97 17.40 16.44
C THR A 750 -17.03 18.17 15.66
N VAL A 751 -18.30 17.99 16.02
CA VAL A 751 -19.48 18.51 15.30
C VAL A 751 -19.92 19.88 15.81
N ALA A 752 -19.88 20.11 17.12
CA ALA A 752 -20.39 21.32 17.78
C ALA A 752 -19.88 22.65 17.21
N PRO A 753 -18.54 22.87 17.06
CA PRO A 753 -18.05 24.15 16.55
C PRO A 753 -18.47 24.40 15.09
N GLU A 754 -18.75 23.35 14.33
CA GLU A 754 -19.21 23.48 12.96
C GLU A 754 -20.69 23.86 12.91
N GLN A 755 -21.54 23.23 13.73
CA GLN A 755 -22.97 23.58 13.76
C GLN A 755 -23.20 25.01 14.22
N ILE A 756 -22.48 25.48 15.24
CA ILE A 756 -22.55 26.87 15.69
C ILE A 756 -22.17 27.85 14.56
N ARG A 757 -21.04 27.60 13.88
CA ARG A 757 -20.63 28.42 12.72
C ARG A 757 -21.66 28.41 11.59
N ARG A 758 -22.29 27.27 11.33
CA ARG A 758 -23.30 27.14 10.28
C ARG A 758 -24.58 27.92 10.61
N MET A 759 -24.98 27.95 11.88
CA MET A 759 -26.13 28.77 12.31
C MET A 759 -25.80 30.26 12.27
N GLU A 760 -24.61 30.67 12.73
CA GLU A 760 -24.17 32.07 12.59
C GLU A 760 -24.13 32.51 11.12
N ARG A 761 -23.57 31.66 10.25
CA ARG A 761 -23.53 31.94 8.82
C ARG A 761 -24.95 31.98 8.21
N ALA A 762 -25.84 31.09 8.62
CA ALA A 762 -27.23 31.08 8.15
C ALA A 762 -27.98 32.37 8.54
N MET A 763 -27.67 32.98 9.70
CA MET A 763 -28.18 34.29 10.07
C MET A 763 -27.65 35.38 9.11
N CYS A 764 -26.34 35.40 8.86
CA CYS A 764 -25.70 36.41 8.00
C CYS A 764 -26.13 36.28 6.53
N GLU A 765 -26.30 35.06 6.03
CA GLU A 765 -26.74 34.75 4.66
C GLU A 765 -28.27 34.76 4.52
N GLN A 766 -29.00 35.08 5.60
CA GLN A 766 -30.47 35.11 5.63
C GLN A 766 -31.14 33.83 5.12
N ARG A 767 -30.56 32.68 5.44
CA ARG A 767 -31.01 31.39 4.92
C ARG A 767 -32.40 31.05 5.44
N ARG A 768 -33.26 30.58 4.54
CA ARG A 768 -34.65 30.20 4.81
C ARG A 768 -34.82 28.69 4.82
N TRP A 769 -35.71 28.22 5.68
CA TRP A 769 -36.21 26.84 5.76
C TRP A 769 -37.73 26.87 5.79
N THR A 770 -38.39 25.81 5.35
CA THR A 770 -39.84 25.71 5.58
C THR A 770 -40.13 25.55 7.08
N GLY A 771 -41.33 25.91 7.53
CA GLY A 771 -41.76 25.64 8.91
C GLY A 771 -41.65 24.17 9.31
N GLU A 772 -41.87 23.24 8.37
CA GLU A 772 -41.68 21.79 8.57
C GLU A 772 -40.20 21.43 8.79
N GLU A 773 -39.31 21.89 7.90
CA GLU A 773 -37.86 21.65 8.02
C GLU A 773 -37.32 22.23 9.34
N PHE A 774 -37.80 23.41 9.76
CA PHE A 774 -37.43 24.00 11.05
C PHE A 774 -37.82 23.09 12.22
N ARG A 775 -39.06 22.58 12.23
CA ARG A 775 -39.54 21.70 13.30
C ARG A 775 -38.80 20.36 13.32
N GLU A 776 -38.56 19.75 12.17
CA GLU A 776 -37.91 18.43 12.08
C GLU A 776 -36.40 18.49 12.36
N LEU A 777 -35.69 19.38 11.67
CA LEU A 777 -34.22 19.38 11.63
C LEU A 777 -33.58 20.19 12.77
N PHE A 778 -34.34 21.12 13.37
CA PHE A 778 -33.81 22.07 14.34
C PHE A 778 -34.53 21.97 15.69
N ALA A 779 -35.82 22.31 15.75
CA ALA A 779 -36.56 22.34 17.01
C ALA A 779 -36.76 20.94 17.61
N GLY A 780 -36.98 19.94 16.74
CA GLY A 780 -37.18 18.54 17.12
C GLY A 780 -35.89 17.77 17.38
N HIS A 781 -34.77 18.22 16.80
CA HIS A 781 -33.53 17.45 16.79
C HIS A 781 -32.87 17.42 18.19
N PRO A 782 -32.55 16.24 18.76
CA PRO A 782 -32.03 16.10 20.13
C PRO A 782 -30.79 16.95 20.47
N LEU A 783 -29.77 16.98 19.61
CA LEU A 783 -28.58 17.80 19.83
C LEU A 783 -28.77 19.28 19.40
N VAL A 784 -29.23 19.53 18.17
CA VAL A 784 -29.31 20.87 17.58
C VAL A 784 -30.29 21.78 18.34
N TRP A 785 -31.31 21.20 18.98
CA TRP A 785 -32.25 21.90 19.87
C TRP A 785 -31.54 22.80 20.89
N HIS A 786 -30.40 22.36 21.44
CA HIS A 786 -29.63 23.14 22.41
C HIS A 786 -29.07 24.44 21.82
N ILE A 787 -28.84 24.54 20.51
CA ILE A 787 -28.50 25.82 19.87
C ILE A 787 -29.78 26.61 19.58
N VAL A 788 -30.81 25.94 19.07
CA VAL A 788 -32.05 26.54 18.56
C VAL A 788 -32.81 27.32 19.63
N LYS A 789 -32.93 26.78 20.84
CA LYS A 789 -33.62 27.43 21.97
C LYS A 789 -32.88 28.66 22.53
N ARG A 790 -31.67 28.93 22.05
CA ARG A 790 -30.80 30.04 22.49
C ARG A 790 -30.69 31.14 21.43
N LEU A 791 -31.58 31.13 20.44
CA LEU A 791 -31.60 32.08 19.33
C LEU A 791 -33.02 32.64 19.14
N VAL A 792 -33.09 33.86 18.61
CA VAL A 792 -34.32 34.46 18.10
C VAL A 792 -34.48 34.10 16.62
N TRP A 793 -35.69 33.76 16.22
CA TRP A 793 -36.04 33.34 14.86
C TRP A 793 -37.11 34.26 14.29
N ILE A 794 -37.25 34.28 12.98
CA ILE A 794 -38.29 35.00 12.27
C ILE A 794 -39.06 34.00 11.42
N HIS A 795 -40.38 34.01 11.55
CA HIS A 795 -41.31 33.36 10.63
C HIS A 795 -41.86 34.40 9.66
N GLU A 796 -41.76 34.13 8.35
CA GLU A 796 -42.21 35.00 7.27
C GLU A 796 -43.30 34.31 6.45
N GLU A 797 -44.48 34.92 6.42
CA GLU A 797 -45.59 34.45 5.58
C GLU A 797 -46.38 35.65 5.02
N GLY A 798 -46.66 35.63 3.72
CA GLY A 798 -47.48 36.67 3.07
C GLY A 798 -46.93 38.10 3.21
N GLY A 799 -45.62 38.25 3.41
CA GLY A 799 -44.96 39.55 3.65
C GLY A 799 -44.97 40.03 5.10
N LYS A 800 -45.55 39.26 6.03
CA LYS A 800 -45.49 39.53 7.47
C LYS A 800 -44.35 38.74 8.11
N ALA A 801 -43.43 39.44 8.77
CA ALA A 801 -42.35 38.85 9.56
C ALA A 801 -42.73 38.87 11.05
N THR A 802 -42.65 37.73 11.72
CA THR A 802 -42.95 37.58 13.15
C THR A 802 -41.73 36.99 13.85
N ALA A 803 -41.14 37.74 14.78
CA ALA A 803 -40.01 37.26 15.57
C ALA A 803 -40.49 36.36 16.72
N PHE A 804 -39.73 35.32 17.04
CA PHE A 804 -40.08 34.38 18.12
C PHE A 804 -38.84 33.70 18.72
N ARG A 805 -38.98 33.20 19.95
CA ARG A 805 -38.02 32.28 20.59
C ARG A 805 -38.69 30.92 20.88
N PRO A 806 -37.95 29.79 20.74
CA PRO A 806 -38.40 28.52 21.29
C PRO A 806 -38.23 28.47 22.81
N ALA A 807 -39.28 28.09 23.55
CA ALA A 807 -39.25 27.87 24.99
C ALA A 807 -38.81 26.44 25.35
N GLU A 808 -38.50 26.17 26.63
CA GLU A 808 -37.98 24.86 27.07
C GLU A 808 -38.96 23.70 26.85
N ASP A 809 -40.25 23.99 26.91
CA ASP A 809 -41.35 23.04 26.64
C ASP A 809 -41.65 22.85 25.14
N ARG A 810 -40.82 23.44 24.26
CA ARG A 810 -40.95 23.45 22.80
C ARG A 810 -42.14 24.24 22.26
N THR A 811 -42.76 25.08 23.07
CA THR A 811 -43.66 26.13 22.56
C THR A 811 -42.84 27.31 22.00
N PHE A 812 -43.52 28.25 21.32
CA PHE A 812 -42.89 29.47 20.84
C PHE A 812 -43.41 30.67 21.64
N ALA A 813 -42.58 31.67 21.85
CA ALA A 813 -42.95 32.90 22.54
C ALA A 813 -42.48 34.15 21.77
N ASP A 814 -43.22 35.25 21.89
CA ASP A 814 -42.89 36.54 21.28
C ASP A 814 -41.97 37.41 22.17
N GLU A 815 -41.74 38.68 21.80
CA GLU A 815 -40.89 39.60 22.55
C GLU A 815 -41.42 40.00 23.94
N ASN A 816 -42.69 39.71 24.24
CA ASN A 816 -43.30 39.93 25.55
C ASN A 816 -43.33 38.65 26.39
N ASP A 817 -42.74 37.57 25.89
CA ASP A 817 -42.80 36.22 26.46
C ASP A 817 -44.20 35.58 26.43
N ASP A 818 -45.10 36.09 25.58
CA ASP A 818 -46.43 35.53 25.40
C ASP A 818 -46.39 34.33 24.44
N VAL A 819 -47.17 33.28 24.75
CA VAL A 819 -47.23 32.06 23.93
C VAL A 819 -47.74 32.39 22.52
N LEU A 820 -46.92 32.03 21.53
CA LEU A 820 -47.14 32.30 20.11
C LEU A 820 -47.43 31.00 19.36
N THR A 821 -48.49 30.99 18.56
CA THR A 821 -48.76 29.91 17.59
C THR A 821 -48.38 30.38 16.20
N LEU A 822 -47.39 29.73 15.60
CA LEU A 822 -46.93 30.04 14.25
C LEU A 822 -47.79 29.32 13.19
N PRO A 823 -48.09 29.96 12.05
CA PRO A 823 -48.71 29.30 10.91
C PRO A 823 -47.91 28.06 10.45
N GLU A 824 -48.62 27.07 9.88
CA GLU A 824 -47.97 25.85 9.39
C GLU A 824 -47.12 26.11 8.13
N THR A 825 -47.57 27.05 7.31
CA THR A 825 -46.95 27.54 6.08
C THR A 825 -46.06 28.75 6.34
N GLY A 826 -45.15 29.06 5.41
CA GLY A 826 -44.18 30.15 5.55
C GLY A 826 -42.76 29.67 5.84
N ASP A 827 -41.84 30.61 5.71
CA ASP A 827 -40.41 30.38 5.85
C ASP A 827 -39.94 30.80 7.23
N VAL A 828 -39.00 30.03 7.80
CA VAL A 828 -38.33 30.33 9.05
C VAL A 828 -36.88 30.66 8.76
N ARG A 829 -36.33 31.65 9.45
CA ARG A 829 -34.90 32.04 9.39
C ARG A 829 -34.42 32.53 10.75
N ILE A 830 -33.11 32.54 10.96
CA ILE A 830 -32.52 33.11 12.19
C ILE A 830 -32.62 34.64 12.11
N ALA A 831 -33.05 35.29 13.17
CA ALA A 831 -33.18 36.74 13.21
C ALA A 831 -31.81 37.43 13.17
N HIS A 832 -31.62 38.36 12.24
CA HIS A 832 -30.53 39.33 12.32
C HIS A 832 -31.02 40.56 13.11
N PRO A 833 -30.19 41.25 13.92
CA PRO A 833 -30.65 42.39 14.72
C PRO A 833 -31.34 43.50 13.92
N LEU A 834 -30.93 43.72 12.67
CA LEU A 834 -31.58 44.67 11.74
C LEU A 834 -33.07 44.40 11.51
N HIS A 835 -33.51 43.15 11.65
CA HIS A 835 -34.89 42.75 11.41
C HIS A 835 -35.73 42.64 12.69
N LEU A 836 -35.13 42.97 13.85
CA LEU A 836 -35.82 42.97 15.13
C LEU A 836 -36.27 44.39 15.47
N ASN A 837 -37.58 44.64 15.39
CA ASN A 837 -38.15 45.95 15.68
C ASN A 837 -37.91 46.39 17.15
N ASP A 838 -37.87 45.45 18.09
CA ASP A 838 -37.63 45.69 19.51
C ASP A 838 -36.46 44.84 20.04
N LEU A 839 -35.24 45.17 19.58
CA LEU A 839 -34.01 44.51 20.03
C LEU A 839 -33.80 44.63 21.55
N GLY A 840 -34.29 45.72 22.15
CA GLY A 840 -34.19 45.98 23.58
C GLY A 840 -34.93 44.92 24.41
N ARG A 841 -36.21 44.69 24.09
CA ARG A 841 -37.00 43.64 24.75
C ARG A 841 -36.44 42.24 24.57
N TRP A 842 -36.00 41.89 23.37
CA TRP A 842 -35.35 40.58 23.16
C TRP A 842 -34.10 40.41 24.03
N THR A 843 -33.32 41.47 24.21
CA THR A 843 -32.13 41.45 25.08
C THR A 843 -32.51 41.28 26.55
N GLU A 844 -33.58 41.95 27.01
CA GLU A 844 -34.13 41.81 28.37
C GLU A 844 -34.64 40.39 28.63
N VAL A 845 -35.50 39.84 27.75
CA VAL A 845 -36.03 38.47 27.87
C VAL A 845 -34.90 37.44 27.95
N PHE A 846 -33.89 37.53 27.08
CA PHE A 846 -32.77 36.60 27.13
C PHE A 846 -31.92 36.75 28.40
N GLY A 847 -31.81 37.97 28.93
CA GLY A 847 -31.16 38.25 30.21
C GLY A 847 -31.91 37.64 31.39
N ASP A 848 -33.23 37.81 31.45
CA ASP A 848 -34.10 37.33 32.55
C ASP A 848 -34.08 35.81 32.69
N TYR A 849 -33.99 35.10 31.56
CA TYR A 849 -33.87 33.64 31.52
C TYR A 849 -32.42 33.13 31.55
N GLU A 850 -31.43 34.01 31.75
CA GLU A 850 -29.99 33.70 31.74
C GLU A 850 -29.53 32.95 30.46
N ILE A 851 -30.15 33.26 29.32
CA ILE A 851 -29.89 32.58 28.05
C ILE A 851 -28.62 33.14 27.40
N VAL A 852 -27.54 32.37 27.48
CA VAL A 852 -26.29 32.69 26.78
C VAL A 852 -26.38 32.24 25.31
N GLN A 853 -26.17 33.16 24.38
CA GLN A 853 -26.22 32.87 22.95
C GLN A 853 -24.94 32.14 22.46
N PRO A 854 -25.07 31.18 21.53
CA PRO A 854 -23.96 30.38 21.00
C PRO A 854 -22.96 31.21 20.15
N PHE A 855 -23.42 32.32 19.60
CA PHE A 855 -22.67 33.36 18.90
C PHE A 855 -23.34 34.72 19.14
N PRO A 856 -22.68 35.85 18.89
CA PRO A 856 -23.30 37.17 19.05
C PRO A 856 -24.42 37.33 18.02
N GLN A 857 -25.68 37.15 18.45
CA GLN A 857 -26.87 37.47 17.66
C GLN A 857 -27.41 38.82 18.12
N LEU A 858 -28.02 38.92 19.31
CA LEU A 858 -28.63 40.17 19.79
C LEU A 858 -27.60 41.27 20.05
N GLY A 859 -26.43 40.90 20.56
CA GLY A 859 -25.30 41.81 20.77
C GLY A 859 -24.43 42.03 19.53
N ARG A 860 -24.87 41.60 18.33
CA ARG A 860 -24.06 41.76 17.11
C ARG A 860 -24.07 43.24 16.69
N PRO A 861 -22.90 43.86 16.48
CA PRO A 861 -22.85 45.24 15.99
C PRO A 861 -23.47 45.34 14.60
N VAL A 862 -24.28 46.38 14.41
CA VAL A 862 -24.92 46.71 13.13
C VAL A 862 -24.40 48.06 12.68
N ASP A 863 -24.02 48.16 11.41
CA ASP A 863 -23.56 49.41 10.80
C ASP A 863 -24.24 49.61 9.44
N ALA A 864 -24.37 50.85 9.00
CA ALA A 864 -25.05 51.21 7.76
C ALA A 864 -24.12 51.95 6.80
N LEU A 865 -24.37 51.77 5.51
CA LEU A 865 -23.73 52.56 4.46
C LEU A 865 -24.29 53.97 4.48
N THR A 866 -23.42 54.97 4.32
CA THR A 866 -23.85 56.35 4.04
C THR A 866 -24.45 56.46 2.64
N ASP A 867 -25.23 57.51 2.37
CA ASP A 867 -25.84 57.71 1.04
C ASP A 867 -24.80 57.79 -0.08
N ALA A 868 -23.64 58.38 0.19
CA ALA A 868 -22.53 58.44 -0.75
C ALA A 868 -21.93 57.05 -1.02
N GLU A 869 -21.78 56.22 0.01
CA GLU A 869 -21.27 54.86 -0.11
C GLU A 869 -22.27 53.93 -0.82
N ARG A 870 -23.57 54.11 -0.56
CA ARG A 870 -24.64 53.39 -1.27
C ARG A 870 -24.62 53.65 -2.77
N ALA A 871 -24.29 54.88 -3.19
CA ALA A 871 -24.19 55.24 -4.60
C ALA A 871 -22.88 54.79 -5.27
N ALA A 872 -21.88 54.38 -4.48
CA ALA A 872 -20.56 53.99 -4.97
C ALA A 872 -20.44 52.48 -5.23
N ASN A 873 -19.47 52.09 -6.05
CA ASN A 873 -19.03 50.72 -6.24
C ASN A 873 -17.65 50.45 -5.60
N ARG A 874 -17.14 51.41 -4.82
CA ARG A 874 -15.85 51.33 -4.13
C ARG A 874 -15.91 52.00 -2.75
N LEU A 875 -15.36 51.34 -1.74
CA LEU A 875 -15.22 51.81 -0.35
C LEU A 875 -13.75 51.89 0.03
N ASP A 876 -13.36 53.04 0.58
CA ASP A 876 -11.98 53.30 1.04
C ASP A 876 -11.85 53.20 2.59
N ARG A 877 -12.84 52.64 3.30
CA ARG A 877 -12.90 52.59 4.79
C ARG A 877 -11.67 51.97 5.48
N VAL A 878 -11.00 51.02 4.81
CA VAL A 878 -9.79 50.30 5.29
C VAL A 878 -8.57 50.56 4.42
N ARG A 879 -8.65 51.48 3.45
CA ARG A 879 -7.55 51.73 2.51
C ARG A 879 -6.33 52.26 3.25
N GLY A 880 -5.18 51.63 3.03
CA GLY A 880 -3.91 51.98 3.67
C GLY A 880 -3.75 51.44 5.10
N VAL A 881 -4.72 50.68 5.61
CA VAL A 881 -4.61 50.05 6.93
C VAL A 881 -3.70 48.83 6.85
N THR A 882 -2.70 48.75 7.74
CA THR A 882 -1.81 47.58 7.84
C THR A 882 -2.27 46.64 8.95
N VAL A 883 -2.48 45.37 8.61
CA VAL A 883 -2.93 44.32 9.53
C VAL A 883 -2.01 43.10 9.44
N ARG A 884 -2.07 42.22 10.43
CA ARG A 884 -1.37 40.92 10.37
C ARG A 884 -1.98 40.03 9.29
N THR A 885 -1.15 39.36 8.49
CA THR A 885 -1.60 38.43 7.43
C THR A 885 -2.57 37.36 7.92
N GLY A 886 -2.38 36.88 9.15
CA GLY A 886 -3.27 35.91 9.78
C GLY A 886 -4.72 36.39 9.93
N MET A 887 -4.97 37.71 10.03
CA MET A 887 -6.31 38.29 10.11
C MET A 887 -7.01 38.24 8.76
N VAL A 888 -6.31 38.64 7.68
CA VAL A 888 -6.86 38.62 6.33
C VAL A 888 -7.10 37.18 5.85
N LEU A 889 -6.16 36.27 6.11
CA LEU A 889 -6.39 34.83 5.88
C LEU A 889 -7.50 34.26 6.76
N GLY A 890 -7.75 34.86 7.93
CA GLY A 890 -8.86 34.52 8.81
C GLY A 890 -10.23 34.70 8.16
N LEU A 891 -10.35 35.63 7.21
CA LEU A 891 -11.59 35.87 6.45
C LEU A 891 -12.04 34.66 5.63
N GLU A 892 -11.13 33.72 5.31
CA GLU A 892 -11.51 32.45 4.65
C GLU A 892 -12.55 31.66 5.47
N ARG A 893 -12.56 31.83 6.80
CA ARG A 893 -13.57 31.21 7.68
C ARG A 893 -14.93 31.92 7.63
N ARG A 894 -14.97 33.16 7.14
CA ARG A 894 -16.17 33.99 6.97
C ARG A 894 -16.69 33.97 5.53
N GLY A 895 -16.25 33.03 4.70
CA GLY A 895 -16.73 32.85 3.33
C GLY A 895 -15.92 33.57 2.25
N TRP A 896 -14.91 34.35 2.63
CA TRP A 896 -13.99 34.97 1.67
C TRP A 896 -13.06 33.91 1.05
N ARG A 897 -12.52 34.19 -0.13
CA ARG A 897 -11.60 33.32 -0.84
C ARG A 897 -10.48 34.15 -1.44
N ARG A 898 -9.26 33.63 -1.43
CA ARG A 898 -8.18 34.28 -2.18
C ARG A 898 -8.50 34.27 -3.67
N GLY A 899 -8.25 35.40 -4.33
CA GLY A 899 -8.38 35.57 -5.77
C GLY A 899 -7.44 34.65 -6.56
N GLN A 900 -7.45 34.79 -7.88
CA GLN A 900 -6.54 34.03 -8.72
C GLN A 900 -5.09 34.46 -8.46
N ALA A 901 -4.15 33.52 -8.63
CA ALA A 901 -2.73 33.86 -8.56
C ALA A 901 -2.37 34.71 -9.77
N LYS A 902 -1.77 35.87 -9.52
CA LYS A 902 -1.23 36.78 -10.54
C LYS A 902 0.25 36.47 -10.77
N ASP A 903 1.00 37.45 -11.25
CA ASP A 903 2.44 37.34 -11.51
C ASP A 903 3.21 36.84 -10.27
N ALA A 904 4.27 36.07 -10.51
CA ALA A 904 5.07 35.38 -9.48
C ALA A 904 4.31 34.39 -8.57
N GLY A 905 3.05 34.03 -8.90
CA GLY A 905 2.29 33.05 -8.12
C GLY A 905 1.76 33.61 -6.79
N VAL A 906 1.50 34.91 -6.74
CA VAL A 906 0.99 35.63 -5.57
C VAL A 906 -0.49 35.94 -5.76
N GLN A 907 -1.28 35.74 -4.71
CA GLN A 907 -2.71 36.08 -4.67
C GLN A 907 -2.85 37.41 -3.91
N GLU A 908 -3.23 38.49 -4.57
CA GLU A 908 -3.26 39.85 -3.96
C GLU A 908 -4.67 40.28 -3.54
N GLU A 909 -5.66 39.42 -3.71
CA GLU A 909 -7.07 39.74 -3.55
C GLU A 909 -7.76 38.74 -2.62
N MET A 910 -8.72 39.24 -1.85
CA MET A 910 -9.72 38.44 -1.15
C MET A 910 -11.09 38.75 -1.76
N VAL A 911 -11.80 37.72 -2.20
CA VAL A 911 -13.10 37.80 -2.87
C VAL A 911 -14.17 37.15 -1.99
N TRP A 912 -15.25 37.87 -1.75
CA TRP A 912 -16.46 37.35 -1.11
C TRP A 912 -17.61 37.33 -2.10
N THR A 913 -18.14 36.14 -2.37
CA THR A 913 -19.35 35.99 -3.19
C THR A 913 -20.57 36.07 -2.28
N VAL A 914 -21.41 37.06 -2.51
CA VAL A 914 -22.63 37.32 -1.74
C VAL A 914 -23.86 36.70 -2.45
N PRO A 915 -25.07 36.73 -1.84
CA PRO A 915 -26.29 36.31 -2.52
C PRO A 915 -26.46 36.96 -3.91
N ASP A 916 -27.20 36.31 -4.80
CA ASP A 916 -27.37 36.69 -6.21
C ASP A 916 -26.11 36.60 -7.10
N GLY A 917 -25.00 36.07 -6.56
CA GLY A 917 -23.78 35.77 -7.32
C GLY A 917 -22.85 36.97 -7.53
N LEU A 918 -23.12 38.09 -6.85
CA LEU A 918 -22.27 39.28 -6.87
C LEU A 918 -20.96 39.01 -6.12
N SER A 919 -19.86 39.62 -6.57
CA SER A 919 -18.56 39.50 -5.91
C SER A 919 -18.10 40.84 -5.32
N ILE A 920 -17.64 40.79 -4.07
CA ILE A 920 -16.98 41.88 -3.37
C ILE A 920 -15.50 41.53 -3.24
N THR A 921 -14.62 42.42 -3.67
CA THR A 921 -13.17 42.20 -3.64
C THR A 921 -12.48 43.20 -2.72
N LEU A 922 -11.52 42.71 -1.95
CA LEU A 922 -10.62 43.47 -1.09
C LEU A 922 -9.17 43.23 -1.55
N ASP A 923 -8.46 44.32 -1.83
CA ASP A 923 -7.03 44.31 -2.13
C ASP A 923 -6.20 44.07 -0.86
N ALA A 924 -5.12 43.28 -0.99
CA ALA A 924 -4.11 43.09 0.04
C ALA A 924 -2.71 43.09 -0.59
N GLN A 925 -1.84 43.98 -0.11
CA GLN A 925 -0.43 44.07 -0.53
C GLN A 925 0.51 43.76 0.64
N PRO A 926 1.59 42.98 0.45
CA PRO A 926 2.09 42.44 -0.82
C PRO A 926 1.33 41.23 -1.37
N GLY A 927 0.35 40.66 -0.64
CA GLY A 927 -0.48 39.53 -1.07
C GLY A 927 -0.12 38.21 -0.38
N PHE A 928 -0.50 37.08 -0.97
CA PHE A 928 -0.32 35.73 -0.42
C PHE A 928 0.35 34.80 -1.44
N PRO A 929 1.63 34.42 -1.26
CA PRO A 929 2.26 33.39 -2.10
C PRO A 929 1.49 32.06 -2.03
N VAL A 930 1.21 31.42 -3.17
CA VAL A 930 0.36 30.20 -3.21
C VAL A 930 0.89 29.06 -2.34
N MET A 931 2.22 28.91 -2.29
CA MET A 931 2.88 27.83 -1.53
C MET A 931 3.02 28.15 -0.04
N THR A 932 3.14 29.43 0.31
CA THR A 932 3.46 29.93 1.65
C THR A 932 2.62 31.17 1.97
N PRO A 933 1.28 31.04 2.14
CA PRO A 933 0.39 32.21 2.23
C PRO A 933 0.65 33.15 3.42
N GLY A 934 1.35 32.68 4.45
CA GLY A 934 1.73 33.47 5.64
C GLY A 934 3.20 33.90 5.67
N GLU A 935 3.92 33.78 4.55
CA GLU A 935 5.34 34.15 4.45
C GLU A 935 5.57 35.62 4.79
N TRP A 936 4.72 36.49 4.27
CA TRP A 936 4.73 37.91 4.60
C TRP A 936 3.84 38.13 5.82
N PRO A 937 4.37 38.69 6.93
CA PRO A 937 3.66 38.73 8.21
C PRO A 937 2.55 39.78 8.27
N GLU A 938 2.58 40.78 7.41
CA GLU A 938 1.67 41.92 7.38
C GLU A 938 1.13 42.17 5.97
N GLN A 939 -0.08 42.73 5.90
CA GLN A 939 -0.74 43.15 4.68
C GLN A 939 -1.25 44.59 4.84
N THR A 940 -0.95 45.44 3.88
CA THR A 940 -1.60 46.73 3.69
C THR A 940 -2.85 46.52 2.85
N LEU A 941 -4.00 46.84 3.43
CA LEU A 941 -5.31 46.70 2.80
C LEU A 941 -5.53 47.83 1.80
N GLY A 942 -6.03 47.49 0.62
CA GLY A 942 -6.48 48.45 -0.37
C GLY A 942 -7.96 48.80 -0.18
N SER A 943 -8.61 49.15 -1.28
CA SER A 943 -10.03 49.45 -1.26
C SER A 943 -10.86 48.19 -1.38
N VAL A 944 -12.14 48.31 -1.06
CA VAL A 944 -13.14 47.27 -1.30
C VAL A 944 -14.00 47.70 -2.48
N TRP A 945 -14.26 46.82 -3.43
CA TRP A 945 -15.13 47.14 -4.57
C TRP A 945 -16.01 45.96 -4.98
N THR A 946 -17.10 46.29 -5.65
CA THR A 946 -18.03 45.35 -6.28
C THR A 946 -17.75 45.19 -7.77
N ASP A 947 -18.33 44.17 -8.40
CA ASP A 947 -18.29 44.01 -9.85
C ASP A 947 -18.79 45.26 -10.61
N SER A 948 -18.27 45.48 -11.81
CA SER A 948 -18.57 46.64 -12.66
C SER A 948 -20.09 46.84 -12.85
N GLY A 949 -20.61 48.00 -12.44
CA GLY A 949 -22.03 48.36 -12.59
C GLY A 949 -22.93 47.99 -11.40
N VAL A 950 -22.39 47.35 -10.36
CA VAL A 950 -23.09 47.06 -9.11
C VAL A 950 -22.68 48.08 -8.05
N ARG A 951 -23.62 48.73 -7.38
CA ARG A 951 -23.35 49.67 -6.27
C ARG A 951 -23.51 48.95 -4.94
N PHE A 952 -22.87 49.45 -3.89
CA PHE A 952 -23.04 48.89 -2.55
C PHE A 952 -24.49 49.04 -2.03
N GLY A 953 -25.25 50.02 -2.52
CA GLY A 953 -26.68 50.16 -2.21
C GLY A 953 -27.58 49.11 -2.88
N ASP A 954 -27.07 48.32 -3.83
CA ASP A 954 -27.80 47.20 -4.43
C ASP A 954 -27.67 45.91 -3.60
N LEU A 955 -26.84 45.91 -2.55
CA LEU A 955 -26.73 44.82 -1.57
C LEU A 955 -27.90 44.86 -0.58
N ASP A 956 -28.34 43.71 -0.10
CA ASP A 956 -29.27 43.66 1.03
C ASP A 956 -28.64 44.24 2.32
N GLU A 957 -29.48 44.77 3.20
CA GLU A 957 -29.01 45.51 4.39
C GLU A 957 -28.17 44.64 5.34
N VAL A 958 -28.45 43.33 5.43
CA VAL A 958 -27.66 42.42 6.26
C VAL A 958 -26.28 42.21 5.65
N THR A 959 -26.20 41.91 4.36
CA THR A 959 -24.91 41.75 3.65
C THR A 959 -24.06 43.02 3.74
N ALA A 960 -24.68 44.20 3.60
CA ALA A 960 -23.99 45.48 3.78
C ALA A 960 -23.47 45.66 5.21
N SER A 961 -24.29 45.40 6.23
CA SER A 961 -23.87 45.48 7.64
C SER A 961 -22.75 44.50 7.97
N GLU A 962 -22.83 43.26 7.47
CA GLU A 962 -21.80 42.24 7.67
C GLU A 962 -20.48 42.59 6.98
N LEU A 963 -20.53 43.19 5.80
CA LEU A 963 -19.34 43.76 5.15
C LEU A 963 -18.69 44.81 6.06
N LEU A 964 -19.49 45.78 6.53
CA LEU A 964 -18.97 46.87 7.34
C LEU A 964 -18.40 46.37 8.67
N LEU A 965 -19.01 45.36 9.29
CA LEU A 965 -18.49 44.70 10.47
C LEU A 965 -17.10 44.09 10.21
N VAL A 966 -16.92 43.35 9.10
CA VAL A 966 -15.60 42.83 8.69
C VAL A 966 -14.57 43.96 8.57
N LEU A 967 -14.93 45.04 7.89
CA LEU A 967 -14.01 46.17 7.66
C LEU A 967 -13.64 46.89 8.97
N ASN A 968 -14.60 47.06 9.87
CA ASN A 968 -14.38 47.68 11.18
C ASN A 968 -13.50 46.79 12.07
N GLU A 969 -13.67 45.46 12.04
CA GLU A 969 -12.78 44.53 12.75
C GLU A 969 -11.34 44.57 12.23
N LEU A 970 -11.16 44.59 10.90
CA LEU A 970 -9.83 44.72 10.30
C LEU A 970 -9.17 46.05 10.70
N LYS A 971 -9.95 47.13 10.74
CA LYS A 971 -9.49 48.45 11.18
C LYS A 971 -9.16 48.50 12.68
N ALA A 972 -9.85 47.74 13.51
CA ALA A 972 -9.59 47.68 14.95
C ALA A 972 -8.29 46.92 15.30
N ASP A 973 -7.86 45.95 14.47
CA ASP A 973 -6.55 45.27 14.59
C ASP A 973 -5.41 46.03 13.88
N ALA A 974 -5.69 47.23 13.35
CA ALA A 974 -4.68 48.07 12.71
C ALA A 974 -3.54 48.37 13.68
N ARG A 975 -2.31 48.19 13.21
CA ARG A 975 -1.09 48.49 13.96
C ARG A 975 -0.70 49.95 13.87
#